data_AF-A0A4Z0MY86-F1
#
_entry.id   AF-A0A4Z0MY86-F1
#
_cell.length_a   1.000
_cell.length_b   1.000
_cell.length_c   1.000
_cell.angle_alpha   90.00
_cell.angle_beta   90.00
_cell.angle_gamma   90.00
#
_symmetry.space_group_name_H-M   'P 1'
#
loop_
_entity.id
_entity.type
_entity.pdbx_description
1 polymer ?
#
loop_
_entity_poly.entity_id
_entity_poly.type
_entity_poly.pdbx_seq_one_letter_code
_entity_poly.pdbx_strand_id
1 'polypeptide(L)'
;MGRKSRAKAELRKGLRTPTAKEAHRAAAKANHRGSVVQPTVEGYEGVSRRGEDKLIEALIARHTSRMLNIATTPDRYVFEVLRPLLSIGVLDRAHTALGVSFKRFPTDFHGDAAEHLAWGLESTVAACRLLLAGQVVGAAVVARQQLERWTLLLANVRGVEREHRESVQDFIARCWTPASMQSVSEEAIATSESVNADQFDDTPTTTGEPAVNHEHVELSDGTEICPTVVYGSLSEIIHGDNGRDTTTWESAQLLSHNEMPADVWSAIGSVCDALSLSIIQLKIATAVVCENRGNRELAERLLMAGDRVEGAIPWPERSETGDGQPRSMTRPMMPAVMPLTVNEGLEAEPTDYLASRSAVYARVLKGQLPAGRLYRDDELLMLAFTAHRHSSAVAARAALDREMKFYGDDFKPQNLVGRGITFVLIAEIAALCSRWSTDNPELAAAAAVVSSSLRSAYWLWLEDDDRAMAALRCTLEQSARIRAWRAKPAKATLLEANSATTPRDWLEAASWRRLGALNRALSEFAHAHPGSRWDGARDLLTALQVAPDERIAPFTARGSALDFVATLAARETINVIADAHSPLIAATMRAALAPSHLELSPDDHALDAIFDHVWTERSRPLGPPQFAQAKKVPESGGESGG
;
A
#
# COMPACT_ATOMS: atom_id res chain seq x y z
N MET A 1 -21.57 43.88 24.74
CA MET A 1 -20.76 42.81 24.11
C MET A 1 -21.00 42.85 22.59
N GLY A 2 -19.98 43.08 21.77
CA GLY A 2 -20.17 43.25 20.31
C GLY A 2 -20.60 41.97 19.58
N ARG A 3 -21.28 42.08 18.43
CA ARG A 3 -21.84 40.96 17.64
C ARG A 3 -20.83 39.83 17.36
N LYS A 4 -19.57 40.17 17.07
CA LYS A 4 -18.46 39.20 16.88
C LYS A 4 -18.04 38.48 18.16
N SER A 5 -18.08 39.17 19.30
CA SER A 5 -17.73 38.60 20.61
C SER A 5 -18.81 37.63 21.09
N ARG A 6 -20.09 37.99 20.87
CA ARG A 6 -21.22 37.10 21.13
C ARG A 6 -21.17 35.84 20.26
N ALA A 7 -20.96 35.99 18.95
CA ALA A 7 -20.80 34.85 18.04
C ALA A 7 -19.66 33.90 18.44
N LYS A 8 -18.52 34.44 18.89
CA LYS A 8 -17.38 33.65 19.37
C LYS A 8 -17.67 32.95 20.70
N ALA A 9 -18.44 33.58 21.59
CA ALA A 9 -18.89 32.98 22.84
C ALA A 9 -19.93 31.88 22.59
N GLU A 10 -20.85 32.06 21.64
CA GLU A 10 -21.82 31.06 21.21
C GLU A 10 -21.13 29.85 20.57
N LEU A 11 -20.13 30.05 19.69
CA LEU A 11 -19.29 28.99 19.14
C LEU A 11 -18.57 28.19 20.24
N ARG A 12 -17.96 28.87 21.23
CA ARG A 12 -17.26 28.21 22.36
C ARG A 12 -18.20 27.40 23.25
N LYS A 13 -19.46 27.79 23.34
CA LYS A 13 -20.49 27.08 24.12
C LYS A 13 -21.20 25.99 23.30
N GLY A 14 -20.80 25.75 22.05
CA GLY A 14 -21.47 24.81 21.15
C GLY A 14 -22.88 25.27 20.72
N LEU A 15 -23.27 26.52 21.00
CA LEU A 15 -24.59 27.08 20.67
C LEU A 15 -24.70 27.49 19.21
N ARG A 16 -23.59 27.45 18.46
CA ARG A 16 -23.53 27.77 17.05
C ARG A 16 -22.48 26.90 16.38
N THR A 17 -22.82 26.31 15.23
CA THR A 17 -21.88 25.61 14.36
C THR A 17 -21.11 26.62 13.49
N PRO A 18 -19.78 26.47 13.32
CA PRO A 18 -19.03 27.30 12.40
C PRO A 18 -19.51 27.11 10.96
N THR A 19 -19.55 28.18 10.18
CA THR A 19 -19.75 28.07 8.73
C THR A 19 -18.55 27.36 8.08
N ALA A 20 -18.73 26.73 6.91
CA ALA A 20 -17.63 26.08 6.18
C ALA A 20 -16.42 27.01 5.97
N LYS A 21 -16.68 28.28 5.64
CA LYS A 21 -15.63 29.31 5.49
C LYS A 21 -14.92 29.65 6.80
N GLU A 22 -15.64 29.69 7.93
CA GLU A 22 -15.03 29.89 9.25
C GLU A 22 -14.20 28.68 9.67
N ALA A 23 -14.69 27.45 9.42
CA ALA A 23 -13.97 26.21 9.68
C ALA A 23 -12.68 26.13 8.84
N HIS A 24 -12.75 26.39 7.53
CA HIS A 24 -11.58 26.41 6.65
C HIS A 24 -10.54 27.43 7.10
N ARG A 25 -10.95 28.65 7.48
CA ARG A 25 -10.03 29.67 8.01
C ARG A 25 -9.40 29.25 9.33
N ALA A 26 -10.16 28.60 10.21
CA ALA A 26 -9.65 28.07 11.47
C ALA A 26 -8.62 26.97 11.23
N ALA A 27 -8.91 26.02 10.32
CA ALA A 27 -8.01 24.96 9.90
C ALA A 27 -6.73 25.50 9.28
N ALA A 28 -6.82 26.44 8.33
CA ALA A 28 -5.63 27.08 7.73
C ALA A 28 -4.75 27.78 8.78
N LYS A 29 -5.38 28.47 9.75
CA LYS A 29 -4.64 29.12 10.85
C LYS A 29 -4.03 28.10 11.82
N ALA A 30 -4.68 26.97 12.07
CA ALA A 30 -4.16 25.86 12.85
C ALA A 30 -2.95 25.24 12.15
N ASN A 31 -3.08 24.90 10.87
CA ASN A 31 -2.01 24.39 10.03
C ASN A 31 -0.78 25.31 10.04
N HIS A 32 -0.97 26.62 9.84
CA HIS A 32 0.13 27.59 9.89
C HIS A 32 0.83 27.66 11.26
N ARG A 33 0.09 27.51 12.36
CA ARG A 33 0.70 27.46 13.71
C ARG A 33 1.46 26.16 13.94
N GLY A 34 0.96 25.05 13.42
CA GLY A 34 1.63 23.76 13.51
C GLY A 34 2.89 23.71 12.65
N SER A 35 2.85 24.28 11.44
CA SER A 35 3.95 24.21 10.47
C SER A 35 5.20 24.98 10.89
N VAL A 36 5.10 25.91 11.84
CA VAL A 36 6.26 26.64 12.38
C VAL A 36 6.98 25.87 13.50
N VAL A 37 6.39 24.78 14.00
CA VAL A 37 7.00 23.95 15.06
C VAL A 37 8.13 23.14 14.46
N GLN A 38 9.35 23.38 14.95
CA GLN A 38 10.51 22.61 14.53
C GLN A 38 10.37 21.15 14.97
N PRO A 39 10.77 20.17 14.14
CA PRO A 39 10.64 18.74 14.45
C PRO A 39 11.73 18.26 15.43
N THR A 40 11.96 19.02 16.50
CA THR A 40 12.86 18.68 17.61
C THR A 40 12.06 18.36 18.86
N VAL A 41 12.70 17.69 19.83
CA VAL A 41 12.08 17.38 21.12
C VAL A 41 11.63 18.68 21.81
N GLU A 42 12.47 19.72 21.84
CA GLU A 42 12.15 21.00 22.49
C GLU A 42 10.95 21.72 21.84
N GLY A 43 10.87 21.68 20.51
CA GLY A 43 9.74 22.23 19.76
C GLY A 43 8.43 21.54 20.15
N TYR A 44 8.45 20.20 20.22
CA TYR A 44 7.29 19.39 20.56
C TYR A 44 6.92 19.43 22.05
N GLU A 45 7.89 19.58 22.95
CA GLU A 45 7.62 19.92 24.35
C GLU A 45 6.93 21.28 24.48
N GLY A 46 7.40 22.27 23.71
CA GLY A 46 6.85 23.62 23.70
C GLY A 46 5.35 23.65 23.35
N VAL A 47 4.93 22.86 22.35
CA VAL A 47 3.49 22.73 22.04
C VAL A 47 2.76 21.83 23.02
N SER A 48 3.39 20.79 23.56
CA SER A 48 2.78 19.90 24.56
C SER A 48 2.44 20.64 25.86
N ARG A 49 3.31 21.55 26.33
CA ARG A 49 3.01 22.45 27.47
C ARG A 49 1.76 23.31 27.26
N ARG A 50 1.36 23.54 26.00
CA ARG A 50 0.21 24.35 25.62
C ARG A 50 -1.07 23.53 25.45
N GLY A 51 -1.00 22.21 25.62
CA GLY A 51 -2.13 21.28 25.59
C GLY A 51 -2.21 20.41 24.34
N GLU A 52 -3.05 19.38 24.43
CA GLU A 52 -3.28 18.35 23.40
C GLU A 52 -3.64 18.93 22.03
N ASP A 53 -4.53 19.93 21.99
CA ASP A 53 -4.92 20.62 20.75
C ASP A 53 -3.72 21.16 19.98
N LYS A 54 -2.68 21.65 20.68
CA LYS A 54 -1.50 22.23 20.03
C LYS A 54 -0.54 21.18 19.52
N LEU A 55 -0.46 20.04 20.20
CA LEU A 55 0.26 18.88 19.70
C LEU A 55 -0.43 18.32 18.45
N ILE A 56 -1.76 18.16 18.47
CA ILE A 56 -2.56 17.73 17.33
C ILE A 56 -2.39 18.69 16.14
N GLU A 57 -2.49 20.00 16.37
CA GLU A 57 -2.25 21.02 15.32
C GLU A 57 -0.87 20.86 14.67
N ALA A 58 0.18 20.55 15.45
CA ALA A 58 1.54 20.37 14.94
C ALA A 58 1.70 19.08 14.12
N LEU A 59 1.16 17.96 14.60
CA LEU A 59 1.21 16.68 13.89
C LEU A 59 0.39 16.70 12.59
N ILE A 60 -0.81 17.28 12.60
CA ILE A 60 -1.61 17.46 11.37
C ILE A 60 -0.88 18.38 10.38
N ALA A 61 -0.18 19.42 10.86
CA ALA A 61 0.59 20.29 9.98
C ALA A 61 1.80 19.59 9.33
N ARG A 62 2.44 18.66 10.04
CA ARG A 62 3.46 17.78 9.43
C ARG A 62 2.88 16.94 8.30
N HIS A 63 1.76 16.27 8.56
CA HIS A 63 1.07 15.48 7.54
C HIS A 63 0.68 16.34 6.33
N THR A 64 0.13 17.53 6.57
CA THR A 64 -0.22 18.48 5.50
C THR A 64 1.01 18.89 4.69
N SER A 65 2.14 19.15 5.35
CA SER A 65 3.39 19.50 4.67
C SER A 65 3.91 18.34 3.81
N ARG A 66 3.83 17.09 4.30
CA ARG A 66 4.12 15.89 3.52
C ARG A 66 3.23 15.79 2.28
N MET A 67 1.93 16.03 2.42
CA MET A 67 0.98 15.99 1.30
C MET A 67 1.25 17.08 0.26
N LEU A 68 1.67 18.27 0.68
CA LEU A 68 2.10 19.33 -0.23
C LEU A 68 3.41 18.97 -0.95
N ASN A 69 4.33 18.30 -0.27
CA ASN A 69 5.61 17.91 -0.84
C ASN A 69 5.48 16.86 -1.96
N ILE A 70 4.43 16.02 -1.94
CA ILE A 70 4.09 15.10 -3.06
C ILE A 70 4.04 15.85 -4.39
N ALA A 71 3.43 17.04 -4.42
CA ALA A 71 3.35 17.83 -5.65
C ALA A 71 4.70 18.39 -6.12
N THR A 72 5.71 18.42 -5.24
CA THR A 72 7.03 19.00 -5.49
C THR A 72 8.12 17.96 -5.74
N THR A 73 7.79 16.67 -5.79
CA THR A 73 8.75 15.61 -6.15
C THR A 73 9.38 15.90 -7.52
N PRO A 74 10.67 15.58 -7.74
CA PRO A 74 11.33 15.80 -9.03
C PRO A 74 10.62 15.07 -10.18
N ASP A 75 10.61 15.62 -11.41
CA ASP A 75 9.98 14.93 -12.55
C ASP A 75 10.64 13.58 -12.82
N ARG A 76 11.95 13.44 -12.58
CA ARG A 76 12.65 12.16 -12.72
C ARG A 76 12.04 11.11 -11.79
N TYR A 77 11.70 11.47 -10.55
CA TYR A 77 11.03 10.56 -9.61
C TYR A 77 9.69 10.10 -10.19
N VAL A 78 8.87 11.05 -10.65
CA VAL A 78 7.54 10.77 -11.21
C VAL A 78 7.66 9.88 -12.46
N PHE A 79 8.65 10.16 -13.30
CA PHE A 79 8.94 9.37 -14.50
C PHE A 79 9.31 7.93 -14.16
N GLU A 80 10.28 7.71 -13.28
CA GLU A 80 10.69 6.35 -12.89
C GLU A 80 9.53 5.54 -12.31
N VAL A 81 8.68 6.18 -11.48
CA VAL A 81 7.53 5.52 -10.87
C VAL A 81 6.47 5.13 -11.90
N LEU A 82 6.25 5.96 -12.92
CA LEU A 82 5.24 5.71 -13.95
C LEU A 82 5.74 4.85 -15.11
N ARG A 83 7.06 4.70 -15.24
CA ARG A 83 7.71 3.96 -16.33
C ARG A 83 7.20 2.53 -16.54
N PRO A 84 6.90 1.72 -15.50
CA PRO A 84 6.36 0.37 -15.68
C PRO A 84 4.97 0.35 -16.34
N LEU A 85 4.22 1.44 -16.28
CA LEU A 85 2.85 1.51 -16.77
C LEU A 85 2.74 1.88 -18.26
N LEU A 86 3.83 1.90 -19.03
CA LEU A 86 3.79 2.28 -20.45
C LEU A 86 2.76 1.48 -21.25
N SER A 87 2.73 0.16 -21.04
CA SER A 87 1.84 -0.77 -21.75
C SER A 87 0.38 -0.74 -21.26
N ILE A 88 0.03 0.11 -20.29
CA ILE A 88 -1.30 0.15 -19.68
C ILE A 88 -2.40 0.29 -20.73
N GLY A 89 -2.23 1.16 -21.73
CA GLY A 89 -3.26 1.40 -22.75
C GLY A 89 -3.52 0.22 -23.69
N VAL A 90 -2.49 -0.58 -23.99
CA VAL A 90 -2.65 -1.78 -24.82
C VAL A 90 -3.28 -2.91 -24.01
N LEU A 91 -2.86 -3.07 -22.75
CA LEU A 91 -3.47 -4.02 -21.81
C LEU A 91 -4.94 -3.69 -21.56
N ASP A 92 -5.26 -2.43 -21.31
CA ASP A 92 -6.62 -1.92 -21.11
C ASP A 92 -7.54 -2.19 -22.29
N ARG A 93 -7.03 -1.93 -23.50
CA ARG A 93 -7.74 -2.26 -24.75
C ARG A 93 -7.97 -3.77 -24.85
N ALA A 94 -6.98 -4.58 -24.47
CA ALA A 94 -7.09 -6.02 -24.54
C ALA A 94 -8.09 -6.59 -23.53
N HIS A 95 -8.00 -6.18 -22.26
CA HIS A 95 -8.93 -6.58 -21.21
C HIS A 95 -10.36 -6.17 -21.55
N THR A 96 -10.57 -4.98 -22.13
CA THR A 96 -11.89 -4.56 -22.64
C THR A 96 -12.40 -5.48 -23.74
N ALA A 97 -11.54 -5.86 -24.70
CA ALA A 97 -11.91 -6.79 -25.76
C ALA A 97 -12.21 -8.20 -25.23
N LEU A 98 -11.63 -8.57 -24.09
CA LEU A 98 -11.90 -9.80 -23.37
C LEU A 98 -13.17 -9.74 -22.48
N GLY A 99 -13.87 -8.59 -22.46
CA GLY A 99 -15.11 -8.41 -21.71
C GLY A 99 -14.92 -7.87 -20.29
N VAL A 100 -13.70 -7.54 -19.87
CA VAL A 100 -13.44 -6.94 -18.56
C VAL A 100 -13.96 -5.52 -18.54
N SER A 101 -14.80 -5.21 -17.54
CA SER A 101 -15.34 -3.88 -17.34
C SER A 101 -14.32 -2.97 -16.66
N PHE A 102 -14.09 -1.77 -17.21
CA PHE A 102 -13.36 -0.70 -16.50
C PHE A 102 -13.97 -0.30 -15.17
N LYS A 103 -15.27 -0.57 -14.97
CA LYS A 103 -15.97 -0.27 -13.72
C LYS A 103 -15.87 -1.41 -12.70
N ARG A 104 -15.10 -2.46 -12.99
CA ARG A 104 -14.89 -3.55 -12.02
C ARG A 104 -14.26 -2.99 -10.75
N PHE A 105 -14.48 -3.68 -9.65
CA PHE A 105 -13.83 -3.34 -8.42
C PHE A 105 -12.32 -3.65 -8.55
N PRO A 106 -11.40 -2.68 -8.41
CA PRO A 106 -9.99 -2.87 -8.76
C PRO A 106 -9.28 -3.98 -7.98
N THR A 107 -9.70 -4.18 -6.73
CA THR A 107 -9.10 -5.13 -5.78
C THR A 107 -9.77 -6.50 -5.83
N ASP A 108 -10.84 -6.65 -6.62
CA ASP A 108 -11.51 -7.93 -6.81
C ASP A 108 -10.61 -8.87 -7.62
N PHE A 109 -10.18 -9.92 -6.95
CA PHE A 109 -9.35 -10.97 -7.50
C PHE A 109 -10.18 -12.20 -7.89
N HIS A 110 -11.51 -12.20 -7.70
CA HIS A 110 -12.36 -13.28 -8.18
C HIS A 110 -12.68 -13.06 -9.66
N GLY A 111 -12.79 -14.16 -10.42
CA GLY A 111 -13.24 -14.06 -11.81
C GLY A 111 -12.68 -15.14 -12.73
N ASP A 112 -12.82 -14.90 -14.03
CA ASP A 112 -12.15 -15.67 -15.07
C ASP A 112 -10.69 -15.24 -15.25
N ALA A 113 -9.96 -15.90 -16.17
CA ALA A 113 -8.56 -15.58 -16.44
C ALA A 113 -8.34 -14.10 -16.82
N ALA A 114 -9.27 -13.47 -17.56
CA ALA A 114 -9.15 -12.07 -17.96
C ALA A 114 -9.33 -11.13 -16.76
N GLU A 115 -10.27 -11.43 -15.85
CA GLU A 115 -10.49 -10.68 -14.62
C GLU A 115 -9.28 -10.78 -13.66
N HIS A 116 -8.67 -11.97 -13.55
CA HIS A 116 -7.44 -12.17 -12.80
C HIS A 116 -6.23 -11.39 -13.37
N LEU A 117 -6.13 -11.27 -14.70
CA LEU A 117 -5.10 -10.46 -15.36
C LEU A 117 -5.33 -8.97 -15.12
N ALA A 118 -6.58 -8.52 -15.22
CA ALA A 118 -6.94 -7.14 -14.90
C ALA A 118 -6.62 -6.80 -13.42
N TRP A 119 -6.79 -7.73 -12.49
CA TRP A 119 -6.36 -7.54 -11.09
C TRP A 119 -4.84 -7.33 -10.97
N GLY A 120 -4.02 -8.02 -11.76
CA GLY A 120 -2.57 -7.78 -11.80
C GLY A 120 -2.21 -6.39 -12.33
N LEU A 121 -2.95 -5.89 -13.34
CA LEU A 121 -2.77 -4.53 -13.84
C LEU A 121 -3.13 -3.48 -12.78
N GLU A 122 -4.28 -3.62 -12.13
CA GLU A 122 -4.70 -2.74 -11.02
C GLU A 122 -3.70 -2.75 -9.85
N SER A 123 -3.08 -3.90 -9.59
CA SER A 123 -2.01 -4.03 -8.60
C SER A 123 -0.79 -3.19 -8.94
N THR A 124 -0.42 -3.16 -10.21
CA THR A 124 0.69 -2.33 -10.71
C THR A 124 0.36 -0.84 -10.56
N VAL A 125 -0.86 -0.44 -10.92
CA VAL A 125 -1.34 0.95 -10.74
C VAL A 125 -1.37 1.35 -9.27
N ALA A 126 -1.84 0.47 -8.38
CA ALA A 126 -1.88 0.71 -6.94
C ALA A 126 -0.47 0.92 -6.36
N ALA A 127 0.51 0.08 -6.74
CA ALA A 127 1.90 0.24 -6.32
C ALA A 127 2.51 1.56 -6.83
N CYS A 128 2.31 1.92 -8.09
CA CYS A 128 2.73 3.22 -8.63
C CYS A 128 2.08 4.39 -7.89
N ARG A 129 0.79 4.30 -7.54
CA ARG A 129 0.10 5.33 -6.73
C ARG A 129 0.74 5.48 -5.36
N LEU A 130 1.05 4.38 -4.69
CA LEU A 130 1.72 4.40 -3.38
C LEU A 130 3.10 5.04 -3.48
N LEU A 131 3.91 4.70 -4.50
CA LEU A 131 5.19 5.37 -4.76
C LEU A 131 5.04 6.86 -5.04
N LEU A 132 4.06 7.27 -5.85
CA LEU A 132 3.76 8.69 -6.10
C LEU A 132 3.34 9.42 -4.82
N ALA A 133 2.67 8.73 -3.89
CA ALA A 133 2.35 9.25 -2.57
C ALA A 133 3.55 9.21 -1.59
N GLY A 134 4.71 8.75 -2.04
CA GLY A 134 5.92 8.55 -1.25
C GLY A 134 5.92 7.31 -0.37
N GLN A 135 4.89 6.46 -0.44
CA GLN A 135 4.68 5.30 0.44
C GLN A 135 5.40 4.05 -0.05
N VAL A 136 6.72 4.01 0.16
CA VAL A 136 7.59 2.99 -0.43
C VAL A 136 7.33 1.59 0.12
N VAL A 137 7.04 1.45 1.42
CA VAL A 137 6.82 0.15 2.06
C VAL A 137 5.55 -0.50 1.53
N GLY A 138 4.45 0.25 1.46
CA GLY A 138 3.20 -0.26 0.88
C GLY A 138 3.35 -0.65 -0.60
N ALA A 139 4.10 0.14 -1.37
CA ALA A 139 4.37 -0.19 -2.77
C ALA A 139 5.20 -1.48 -2.91
N ALA A 140 6.23 -1.65 -2.07
CA ALA A 140 7.05 -2.86 -2.04
C ALA A 140 6.24 -4.10 -1.66
N VAL A 141 5.32 -4.00 -0.69
CA VAL A 141 4.38 -5.09 -0.34
C VAL A 141 3.56 -5.53 -1.56
N VAL A 142 2.95 -4.59 -2.27
CA VAL A 142 2.13 -4.91 -3.45
C VAL A 142 2.98 -5.48 -4.59
N ALA A 143 4.16 -4.92 -4.84
CA ALA A 143 5.05 -5.38 -5.89
C ALA A 143 5.62 -6.78 -5.62
N ARG A 144 6.04 -7.05 -4.37
CA ARG A 144 6.52 -8.37 -3.94
C ARG A 144 5.44 -9.43 -4.11
N GLN A 145 4.21 -9.11 -3.71
CA GLN A 145 3.08 -10.02 -3.86
C GLN A 145 2.84 -10.40 -5.34
N GLN A 146 2.94 -9.44 -6.28
CA GLN A 146 2.81 -9.76 -7.71
C GLN A 146 4.01 -10.56 -8.23
N LEU A 147 5.23 -10.27 -7.77
CA LEU A 147 6.41 -11.05 -8.14
C LEU A 147 6.29 -12.51 -7.68
N GLU A 148 5.85 -12.76 -6.45
CA GLU A 148 5.58 -14.11 -5.92
C GLU A 148 4.53 -14.85 -6.74
N ARG A 149 3.42 -14.17 -7.05
CA ARG A 149 2.35 -14.70 -7.90
C ARG A 149 2.88 -15.19 -9.26
N TRP A 150 3.62 -14.34 -9.96
CA TRP A 150 4.16 -14.67 -11.28
C TRP A 150 5.23 -15.76 -11.21
N THR A 151 6.07 -15.74 -10.17
CA THR A 151 7.06 -16.79 -9.96
C THR A 151 6.40 -18.17 -9.87
N LEU A 152 5.29 -18.30 -9.14
CA LEU A 152 4.60 -19.59 -8.99
C LEU A 152 3.88 -20.02 -10.26
N LEU A 153 3.36 -19.07 -11.04
CA LEU A 153 2.84 -19.41 -12.37
C LEU A 153 3.95 -20.01 -13.23
N LEU A 154 5.12 -19.38 -13.28
CA LEU A 154 6.26 -19.86 -14.05
C LEU A 154 6.77 -21.20 -13.53
N ALA A 155 6.77 -21.39 -12.22
CA ALA A 155 7.10 -22.65 -11.56
C ALA A 155 6.15 -23.77 -12.01
N ASN A 156 4.83 -23.52 -11.96
CA ASN A 156 3.81 -24.48 -12.37
C ASN A 156 3.98 -24.90 -13.83
N VAL A 157 4.13 -23.92 -14.73
CA VAL A 157 4.30 -24.14 -16.17
C VAL A 157 5.50 -25.05 -16.49
N ARG A 158 6.54 -25.02 -15.66
CA ARG A 158 7.76 -25.82 -15.84
C ARG A 158 7.83 -27.06 -14.95
N GLY A 159 6.85 -27.28 -14.07
CA GLY A 159 6.91 -28.32 -13.04
C GLY A 159 8.10 -28.15 -12.10
N VAL A 160 8.47 -26.90 -11.79
CA VAL A 160 9.56 -26.58 -10.86
C VAL A 160 8.99 -26.49 -9.45
N GLU A 161 9.53 -27.28 -8.54
CA GLU A 161 9.23 -27.18 -7.11
C GLU A 161 10.45 -26.69 -6.35
N ARG A 162 10.23 -25.95 -5.25
CA ARG A 162 11.30 -25.56 -4.33
C ARG A 162 11.88 -26.80 -3.66
N GLU A 163 13.19 -26.97 -3.75
CA GLU A 163 13.89 -28.09 -3.14
C GLU A 163 14.03 -27.91 -1.62
N HIS A 164 14.20 -29.01 -0.89
CA HIS A 164 14.40 -28.95 0.55
C HIS A 164 15.68 -28.16 0.88
N ARG A 165 15.54 -27.08 1.67
CA ARG A 165 16.61 -26.12 2.05
C ARG A 165 17.09 -25.19 0.95
N GLU A 166 16.46 -25.20 -0.21
CA GLU A 166 16.70 -24.19 -1.22
C GLU A 166 16.29 -22.81 -0.69
N SER A 167 17.07 -21.78 -0.97
CA SER A 167 16.65 -20.41 -0.66
C SER A 167 15.47 -19.98 -1.55
N VAL A 168 14.68 -19.00 -1.11
CA VAL A 168 13.63 -18.43 -1.97
C VAL A 168 14.26 -17.81 -3.23
N GLN A 169 15.43 -17.20 -3.08
CA GLN A 169 16.22 -16.60 -4.15
C GLN A 169 16.60 -17.58 -5.26
N ASP A 170 17.14 -18.75 -4.88
CA ASP A 170 17.54 -19.79 -5.83
C ASP A 170 16.30 -20.39 -6.52
N PHE A 171 15.20 -20.55 -5.79
CA PHE A 171 13.93 -21.00 -6.36
C PHE A 171 13.42 -20.01 -7.42
N ILE A 172 13.41 -18.71 -7.11
CA ILE A 172 13.04 -17.65 -8.07
C ILE A 172 13.94 -17.71 -9.30
N ALA A 173 15.26 -17.86 -9.12
CA ALA A 173 16.22 -17.94 -10.21
C ALA A 173 15.93 -19.09 -11.18
N ARG A 174 15.49 -20.26 -10.68
CA ARG A 174 15.09 -21.40 -11.53
C ARG A 174 13.75 -21.20 -12.24
N CYS A 175 12.86 -20.40 -11.66
CA CYS A 175 11.53 -20.15 -12.23
C CYS A 175 11.58 -19.15 -13.39
N TRP A 176 12.37 -18.08 -13.25
CA TRP A 176 12.43 -16.98 -14.22
C TRP A 176 13.46 -17.25 -15.33
N THR A 177 13.06 -18.07 -16.32
CA THR A 177 13.83 -18.32 -17.55
C THR A 177 13.03 -17.91 -18.79
N PRO A 178 13.65 -17.55 -19.93
CA PRO A 178 12.94 -17.31 -21.19
C PRO A 178 12.06 -18.50 -21.58
N ALA A 179 12.53 -19.72 -21.32
CA ALA A 179 11.76 -20.94 -21.58
C ALA A 179 10.48 -21.01 -20.74
N SER A 180 10.54 -20.66 -19.45
CA SER A 180 9.36 -20.58 -18.58
C SER A 180 8.37 -19.54 -19.08
N MET A 181 8.86 -18.34 -19.39
CA MET A 181 8.04 -17.21 -19.80
C MET A 181 7.31 -17.47 -21.13
N GLN A 182 7.96 -18.16 -22.07
CA GLN A 182 7.36 -18.53 -23.36
C GLN A 182 6.37 -19.70 -23.29
N SER A 183 6.35 -20.45 -22.19
CA SER A 183 5.52 -21.66 -22.03
C SER A 183 4.18 -21.39 -21.35
N VAL A 184 3.87 -20.14 -21.00
CA VAL A 184 2.62 -19.77 -20.30
C VAL A 184 1.40 -20.12 -21.18
N SER A 185 0.43 -20.81 -20.60
CA SER A 185 -0.83 -21.21 -21.24
C SER A 185 -2.05 -20.68 -20.48
N GLU A 186 -3.22 -20.57 -21.14
CA GLU A 186 -4.47 -20.17 -20.46
C GLU A 186 -4.89 -21.16 -19.38
N GLU A 187 -4.64 -22.46 -19.59
CA GLU A 187 -4.86 -23.48 -18.57
C GLU A 187 -3.99 -23.22 -17.35
N ALA A 188 -2.70 -22.90 -17.50
CA ALA A 188 -1.83 -22.59 -16.36
C ALA A 188 -2.28 -21.31 -15.62
N ILE A 189 -2.82 -20.33 -16.34
CA ILE A 189 -3.38 -19.09 -15.77
C ILE A 189 -4.64 -19.40 -14.95
N ALA A 190 -5.49 -20.31 -15.42
CA ALA A 190 -6.75 -20.68 -14.79
C ALA A 190 -6.60 -21.75 -13.69
N THR A 191 -5.63 -22.66 -13.84
CA THR A 191 -5.40 -23.84 -12.99
C THR A 191 -4.04 -23.73 -12.31
N SER A 192 -3.94 -22.80 -11.39
CA SER A 192 -2.75 -22.66 -10.55
C SER A 192 -2.72 -23.68 -9.38
N GLU A 193 -3.62 -24.65 -9.38
CA GLU A 193 -4.00 -25.55 -8.26
C GLU A 193 -2.88 -26.47 -7.70
N SER A 194 -1.72 -26.59 -8.35
CA SER A 194 -0.74 -27.67 -8.08
C SER A 194 0.52 -27.25 -7.31
N VAL A 195 0.78 -25.96 -7.10
CA VAL A 195 2.05 -25.52 -6.48
C VAL A 195 1.90 -25.40 -4.97
N ASN A 196 2.76 -26.09 -4.23
CA ASN A 196 2.77 -26.08 -2.77
C ASN A 196 3.03 -24.65 -2.26
N ALA A 197 2.09 -24.08 -1.49
CA ALA A 197 2.16 -22.70 -0.98
C ALA A 197 3.36 -22.44 -0.06
N ASP A 198 3.93 -23.49 0.52
CA ASP A 198 5.08 -23.42 1.43
C ASP A 198 6.40 -22.98 0.73
N GLN A 199 6.36 -22.69 -0.57
CA GLN A 199 7.53 -22.27 -1.35
C GLN A 199 8.07 -20.88 -0.99
N PHE A 200 7.26 -20.02 -0.35
CA PHE A 200 7.66 -18.69 0.12
C PHE A 200 7.57 -18.52 1.64
N ASP A 201 7.88 -19.58 2.40
CA ASP A 201 8.01 -19.49 3.86
C ASP A 201 9.00 -18.37 4.26
N ASP A 202 8.88 -17.84 5.49
CA ASP A 202 9.65 -16.70 6.04
C ASP A 202 11.16 -17.02 6.22
N THR A 203 11.81 -17.60 5.22
CA THR A 203 13.25 -17.88 5.22
C THR A 203 14.04 -16.59 4.91
N PRO A 204 15.23 -16.43 5.52
CA PRO A 204 16.13 -15.31 5.29
C PRO A 204 16.26 -14.95 3.81
N THR A 205 16.09 -13.67 3.49
CA THR A 205 16.38 -13.14 2.16
C THR A 205 17.76 -12.49 2.11
N THR A 206 18.41 -12.56 0.95
CA THR A 206 19.64 -11.80 0.65
C THR A 206 19.42 -10.90 -0.56
N THR A 207 20.11 -9.76 -0.59
CA THR A 207 20.15 -8.84 -1.75
C THR A 207 21.24 -9.21 -2.77
N GLY A 208 22.16 -10.10 -2.39
CA GLY A 208 23.21 -10.60 -3.27
C GLY A 208 22.65 -11.50 -4.38
N GLU A 209 23.37 -11.54 -5.50
CA GLU A 209 23.10 -12.50 -6.57
C GLU A 209 23.16 -13.93 -6.02
N PRO A 210 22.22 -14.80 -6.44
CA PRO A 210 22.20 -16.19 -6.01
C PRO A 210 23.47 -16.92 -6.48
N ALA A 211 23.89 -17.91 -5.70
CA ALA A 211 25.08 -18.71 -6.01
C ALA A 211 24.88 -19.61 -7.25
N VAL A 212 23.63 -19.87 -7.61
CA VAL A 212 23.26 -20.63 -8.80
C VAL A 212 23.32 -19.70 -10.02
N ASN A 213 23.81 -20.21 -11.15
CA ASN A 213 23.68 -19.52 -12.44
C ASN A 213 22.20 -19.22 -12.68
N HIS A 214 21.89 -17.95 -12.88
CA HIS A 214 20.55 -17.44 -13.03
C HIS A 214 20.49 -16.53 -14.24
N GLU A 215 19.30 -16.41 -14.83
CA GLU A 215 19.10 -15.62 -16.03
C GLU A 215 18.53 -14.25 -15.67
N HIS A 216 18.96 -13.24 -16.41
CA HIS A 216 18.36 -11.91 -16.34
C HIS A 216 17.21 -11.82 -17.33
N VAL A 217 16.19 -11.06 -16.97
CA VAL A 217 15.11 -10.67 -17.88
C VAL A 217 15.51 -9.36 -18.52
N GLU A 218 15.77 -9.38 -19.82
CA GLU A 218 16.01 -8.18 -20.61
C GLU A 218 14.68 -7.48 -20.92
N LEU A 219 14.62 -6.19 -20.61
CA LEU A 219 13.48 -5.32 -20.89
C LEU A 219 13.60 -4.71 -22.29
N SER A 220 12.50 -4.15 -22.80
CA SER A 220 12.48 -3.48 -24.12
C SER A 220 13.47 -2.30 -24.25
N ASP A 221 13.88 -1.69 -23.15
CA ASP A 221 14.87 -0.61 -23.13
C ASP A 221 16.33 -1.10 -23.00
N GLY A 222 16.56 -2.41 -23.02
CA GLY A 222 17.87 -3.04 -22.83
C GLY A 222 18.32 -3.15 -21.37
N THR A 223 17.46 -2.76 -20.41
CA THR A 223 17.77 -2.97 -18.98
C THR A 223 17.66 -4.46 -18.66
N GLU A 224 18.69 -5.02 -18.03
CA GLU A 224 18.66 -6.36 -17.47
C GLU A 224 18.18 -6.33 -16.02
N ILE A 225 17.15 -7.11 -15.71
CA ILE A 225 16.65 -7.28 -14.34
C ILE A 225 16.94 -8.70 -13.87
N CYS A 226 17.53 -8.82 -12.67
CA CYS A 226 17.59 -10.09 -11.93
C CYS A 226 16.38 -10.21 -10.98
N PRO A 227 15.39 -11.08 -11.26
CA PRO A 227 14.19 -11.22 -10.41
C PRO A 227 14.54 -11.60 -8.96
N THR A 228 15.61 -12.36 -8.78
CA THR A 228 16.10 -12.77 -7.46
C THR A 228 16.60 -11.61 -6.62
N VAL A 229 17.43 -10.74 -7.19
CA VAL A 229 17.93 -9.52 -6.51
C VAL A 229 16.77 -8.60 -6.18
N VAL A 230 15.83 -8.42 -7.13
CA VAL A 230 14.62 -7.62 -6.92
C VAL A 230 13.79 -8.14 -5.74
N TYR A 231 13.57 -9.46 -5.65
CA TYR A 231 12.86 -10.05 -4.51
C TYR A 231 13.55 -9.76 -3.17
N GLY A 232 14.88 -9.95 -3.12
CA GLY A 232 15.69 -9.61 -1.96
C GLY A 232 15.51 -8.14 -1.55
N SER A 233 15.71 -7.21 -2.49
CA SER A 233 15.58 -5.77 -2.24
C SER A 233 14.18 -5.39 -1.75
N LEU A 234 13.11 -5.97 -2.31
CA LEU A 234 11.74 -5.73 -1.85
C LEU A 234 11.52 -6.21 -0.41
N SER A 235 12.02 -7.39 -0.08
CA SER A 235 11.96 -7.94 1.28
C SER A 235 12.61 -7.00 2.28
N GLU A 236 13.80 -6.51 1.96
CA GLU A 236 14.56 -5.61 2.83
C GLU A 236 13.89 -4.25 3.04
N ILE A 237 13.27 -3.69 1.99
CA ILE A 237 12.46 -2.46 2.10
C ILE A 237 11.28 -2.67 3.06
N ILE A 238 10.64 -3.85 3.00
CA ILE A 238 9.50 -4.21 3.84
C ILE A 238 9.93 -4.38 5.31
N HIS A 239 11.08 -4.99 5.56
CA HIS A 239 11.61 -5.24 6.90
C HIS A 239 12.40 -4.04 7.48
N GLY A 240 12.70 -3.03 6.67
CA GLY A 240 13.41 -1.82 7.11
C GLY A 240 14.93 -2.00 7.23
N ASP A 241 15.49 -3.02 6.58
CA ASP A 241 16.89 -3.39 6.69
C ASP A 241 17.74 -2.70 5.61
N ASN A 242 17.29 -2.74 4.34
CA ASN A 242 17.77 -1.87 3.26
C ASN A 242 16.69 -0.84 2.88
N GLY A 243 17.07 0.43 2.71
CA GLY A 243 16.12 1.53 2.48
C GLY A 243 15.73 2.32 3.74
N ARG A 244 16.54 2.25 4.80
CA ARG A 244 16.39 3.07 6.02
C ARG A 244 16.32 4.56 5.71
N ASP A 245 17.21 5.03 4.83
CA ASP A 245 17.25 6.43 4.41
C ASP A 245 16.02 6.81 3.59
N THR A 246 15.55 5.91 2.72
CA THR A 246 14.31 6.11 1.93
C THR A 246 13.08 6.23 2.83
N THR A 247 12.90 5.31 3.78
CA THR A 247 11.76 5.32 4.70
C THR A 247 11.82 6.47 5.69
N THR A 248 13.02 6.87 6.11
CA THR A 248 13.26 8.07 6.92
C THR A 248 12.98 9.35 6.13
N TRP A 249 13.40 9.42 4.87
CA TRP A 249 13.11 10.53 3.97
C TRP A 249 11.60 10.71 3.76
N GLU A 250 10.88 9.60 3.53
CA GLU A 250 9.42 9.62 3.45
C GLU A 250 8.80 10.12 4.75
N SER A 251 9.12 9.47 5.86
CA SER A 251 8.38 9.60 7.11
C SER A 251 8.84 10.80 7.93
N ALA A 252 10.13 10.85 8.28
CA ALA A 252 10.69 11.84 9.19
C ALA A 252 10.95 13.19 8.51
N GLN A 253 11.39 13.17 7.24
CA GLN A 253 11.73 14.35 6.42
C GLN A 253 10.59 14.82 5.52
N LEU A 254 9.42 14.18 5.60
CA LEU A 254 8.19 14.62 4.96
C LEU A 254 8.30 14.74 3.44
N LEU A 255 9.08 13.87 2.78
CA LEU A 255 9.31 13.90 1.33
C LEU A 255 9.96 15.21 0.83
N SER A 256 10.79 15.85 1.66
CA SER A 256 11.50 17.07 1.29
C SER A 256 12.39 16.84 0.07
N HIS A 257 12.15 17.59 -1.02
CA HIS A 257 12.95 17.49 -2.24
C HIS A 257 14.42 17.89 -2.05
N ASN A 258 14.70 18.74 -1.06
CA ASN A 258 16.06 19.18 -0.73
C ASN A 258 16.86 18.12 0.04
N GLU A 259 16.19 17.10 0.58
CA GLU A 259 16.78 16.10 1.48
C GLU A 259 16.72 14.68 0.88
N MET A 260 16.40 14.53 -0.41
CA MET A 260 16.21 13.21 -1.03
C MET A 260 17.52 12.39 -1.08
N PRO A 261 17.62 11.27 -0.33
CA PRO A 261 18.83 10.46 -0.30
C PRO A 261 19.02 9.66 -1.59
N ALA A 262 20.26 9.24 -1.86
CA ALA A 262 20.60 8.44 -3.05
C ALA A 262 19.85 7.09 -3.07
N ASP A 263 19.69 6.47 -1.90
CA ASP A 263 19.01 5.18 -1.70
C ASP A 263 17.55 5.18 -2.18
N VAL A 264 16.89 6.34 -2.25
CA VAL A 264 15.54 6.48 -2.83
C VAL A 264 15.48 5.90 -4.24
N TRP A 265 16.51 6.11 -5.05
CA TRP A 265 16.54 5.60 -6.42
C TRP A 265 16.67 4.08 -6.48
N SER A 266 17.43 3.48 -5.55
CA SER A 266 17.55 2.02 -5.45
C SER A 266 16.24 1.38 -4.99
N ALA A 267 15.58 1.97 -4.00
CA ALA A 267 14.30 1.46 -3.50
C ALA A 267 13.19 1.56 -4.55
N ILE A 268 13.07 2.72 -5.23
CA ILE A 268 12.10 2.89 -6.32
C ILE A 268 12.44 1.98 -7.50
N GLY A 269 13.73 1.88 -7.86
CA GLY A 269 14.20 0.98 -8.91
C GLY A 269 13.74 -0.45 -8.66
N SER A 270 13.97 -0.97 -7.46
CA SER A 270 13.56 -2.33 -7.07
C SER A 270 12.05 -2.56 -7.18
N VAL A 271 11.24 -1.60 -6.72
CA VAL A 271 9.78 -1.67 -6.87
C VAL A 271 9.39 -1.63 -8.35
N CYS A 272 9.91 -0.67 -9.11
CA CYS A 272 9.61 -0.52 -10.54
C CYS A 272 10.10 -1.71 -11.38
N ASP A 273 11.19 -2.36 -10.99
CA ASP A 273 11.72 -3.58 -11.63
C ASP A 273 10.75 -4.74 -11.44
N ALA A 274 10.26 -4.98 -10.22
CA ALA A 274 9.22 -5.98 -9.97
C ALA A 274 7.91 -5.69 -10.73
N LEU A 275 7.53 -4.42 -10.81
CA LEU A 275 6.36 -4.00 -11.59
C LEU A 275 6.56 -4.22 -13.09
N SER A 276 7.75 -3.97 -13.63
CA SER A 276 8.06 -4.24 -15.04
C SER A 276 8.09 -5.74 -15.35
N LEU A 277 8.65 -6.56 -14.47
CA LEU A 277 8.56 -8.02 -14.58
C LEU A 277 7.10 -8.49 -14.59
N SER A 278 6.26 -7.89 -13.73
CA SER A 278 4.82 -8.18 -13.67
C SER A 278 4.10 -7.76 -14.96
N ILE A 279 4.45 -6.62 -15.55
CA ILE A 279 3.85 -6.13 -16.81
C ILE A 279 4.23 -7.02 -18.01
N ILE A 280 5.47 -7.50 -18.08
CA ILE A 280 5.87 -8.49 -19.10
C ILE A 280 4.99 -9.72 -19.02
N GLN A 281 4.84 -10.30 -17.81
CA GLN A 281 4.01 -11.49 -17.63
C GLN A 281 2.54 -11.22 -17.92
N LEU A 282 2.02 -10.06 -17.52
CA LEU A 282 0.65 -9.64 -17.86
C LEU A 282 0.43 -9.59 -19.37
N LYS A 283 1.38 -9.05 -20.14
CA LYS A 283 1.27 -8.99 -21.60
C LYS A 283 1.29 -10.37 -22.22
N ILE A 284 2.24 -11.22 -21.83
CA ILE A 284 2.34 -12.60 -22.34
C ILE A 284 1.03 -13.35 -22.04
N ALA A 285 0.60 -13.35 -20.78
CA ALA A 285 -0.61 -14.05 -20.35
C ALA A 285 -1.87 -13.49 -21.03
N THR A 286 -1.99 -12.17 -21.17
CA THR A 286 -3.12 -11.55 -21.89
C THR A 286 -3.09 -11.91 -23.37
N ALA A 287 -1.93 -11.97 -24.01
CA ALA A 287 -1.79 -12.36 -25.41
C ALA A 287 -2.26 -13.80 -25.64
N VAL A 288 -1.90 -14.73 -24.74
CA VAL A 288 -2.36 -16.12 -24.79
C VAL A 288 -3.89 -16.21 -24.71
N VAL A 289 -4.51 -15.50 -23.76
CA VAL A 289 -5.98 -15.47 -23.63
C VAL A 289 -6.63 -14.84 -24.87
N CYS A 290 -6.04 -13.78 -25.44
CA CYS A 290 -6.51 -13.18 -26.68
C CYS A 290 -6.45 -14.15 -27.87
N GLU A 291 -5.34 -14.89 -28.02
CA GLU A 291 -5.18 -15.87 -29.11
C GLU A 291 -6.19 -17.00 -28.99
N ASN A 292 -6.37 -17.57 -27.80
CA ASN A 292 -7.34 -18.63 -27.54
C ASN A 292 -8.78 -18.19 -27.77
N ARG A 293 -9.11 -16.91 -27.54
CA ARG A 293 -10.41 -16.32 -27.87
C ARG A 293 -10.52 -15.81 -29.32
N GLY A 294 -9.56 -16.15 -30.18
CA GLY A 294 -9.60 -15.87 -31.62
C GLY A 294 -9.15 -14.47 -32.03
N ASN A 295 -8.51 -13.70 -31.13
CA ASN A 295 -8.04 -12.34 -31.39
C ASN A 295 -6.51 -12.27 -31.53
N ARG A 296 -5.99 -12.95 -32.55
CA ARG A 296 -4.55 -13.05 -32.84
C ARG A 296 -3.88 -11.70 -33.07
N GLU A 297 -4.53 -10.78 -33.78
CA GLU A 297 -3.97 -9.45 -34.04
C GLU A 297 -3.69 -8.67 -32.75
N LEU A 298 -4.60 -8.75 -31.77
CA LEU A 298 -4.41 -8.12 -30.48
C LEU A 298 -3.30 -8.80 -29.66
N ALA A 299 -3.20 -10.12 -29.74
CA ALA A 299 -2.10 -10.88 -29.11
C ALA A 299 -0.74 -10.46 -29.66
N GLU A 300 -0.59 -10.36 -30.99
CA GLU A 300 0.63 -9.91 -31.65
C GLU A 300 0.98 -8.46 -31.24
N ARG A 301 0.00 -7.56 -31.17
CA ARG A 301 0.22 -6.17 -30.71
C ARG A 301 0.67 -6.08 -29.25
N LEU A 302 0.13 -6.94 -28.37
CA LEU A 302 0.55 -6.99 -26.97
C LEU A 302 2.02 -7.40 -26.86
N LEU A 303 2.44 -8.42 -27.60
CA LEU A 303 3.82 -8.91 -27.58
C LEU A 303 4.81 -7.91 -28.20
N MET A 304 4.36 -7.08 -29.15
CA MET A 304 5.17 -6.01 -29.76
C MET A 304 5.24 -4.71 -28.93
N ALA A 305 4.35 -4.50 -27.95
CA ALA A 305 4.38 -3.30 -27.13
C ALA A 305 5.62 -3.28 -26.22
N GLY A 306 6.23 -2.12 -25.96
CA GLY A 306 7.35 -2.02 -25.03
C GLY A 306 6.94 -2.18 -23.56
N ASP A 307 7.78 -2.81 -22.74
CA ASP A 307 7.58 -2.98 -21.29
C ASP A 307 8.03 -1.76 -20.49
N ARG A 308 8.98 -1.00 -21.05
CA ARG A 308 9.43 0.30 -20.56
C ARG A 308 9.59 1.27 -21.72
N VAL A 309 9.58 2.57 -21.40
CA VAL A 309 9.95 3.61 -22.37
C VAL A 309 11.40 3.39 -22.78
N GLU A 310 11.62 3.20 -24.09
CA GLU A 310 12.94 3.11 -24.72
C GLU A 310 13.64 4.47 -24.70
N GLY A 311 14.91 4.46 -24.31
CA GLY A 311 15.74 5.66 -24.17
C GLY A 311 15.39 6.49 -22.94
N ALA A 312 16.31 7.38 -22.55
CA ALA A 312 15.87 8.55 -21.80
C ALA A 312 14.84 9.24 -22.71
N ILE A 313 13.61 9.49 -22.22
CA ILE A 313 12.85 10.63 -22.78
C ILE A 313 13.89 11.75 -22.84
N PRO A 314 14.10 12.42 -24.00
CA PRO A 314 14.96 13.57 -24.04
C PRO A 314 14.41 14.54 -22.99
N TRP A 315 14.95 14.46 -21.78
CA TRP A 315 14.94 15.54 -20.83
C TRP A 315 15.38 16.71 -21.67
N PRO A 316 14.60 17.78 -21.79
CA PRO A 316 14.93 18.77 -22.79
C PRO A 316 16.30 19.33 -22.41
N GLU A 317 17.35 18.85 -23.08
CA GLU A 317 18.56 19.59 -23.23
C GLU A 317 18.06 20.93 -23.73
N ARG A 318 18.36 21.98 -22.94
CA ARG A 318 17.97 23.35 -23.25
C ARG A 318 18.07 23.53 -24.75
N SER A 319 16.96 23.80 -25.43
CA SER A 319 17.04 24.09 -26.84
C SER A 319 17.98 25.29 -26.98
N GLU A 320 19.10 25.11 -27.69
CA GLU A 320 20.05 26.20 -27.95
C GLU A 320 19.39 27.34 -28.75
N THR A 321 18.23 27.05 -29.36
CA THR A 321 17.31 28.05 -29.89
C THR A 321 16.40 28.57 -28.76
N GLY A 322 16.68 29.79 -28.31
CA GLY A 322 15.91 30.50 -27.29
C GLY A 322 14.40 30.53 -27.56
N ASP A 323 13.64 30.60 -26.45
CA ASP A 323 12.17 30.78 -26.32
C ASP A 323 11.29 29.54 -26.08
N GLY A 324 11.82 28.32 -26.06
CA GLY A 324 11.08 27.13 -25.63
C GLY A 324 11.46 26.70 -24.22
N GLN A 325 10.63 26.97 -23.19
CA GLN A 325 10.82 26.25 -21.92
C GLN A 325 10.73 24.74 -22.16
N PRO A 326 11.63 23.92 -21.57
CA PRO A 326 11.49 22.48 -21.48
C PRO A 326 10.05 22.10 -21.13
N ARG A 327 9.34 21.35 -21.99
CA ARG A 327 8.00 20.88 -21.65
C ARG A 327 8.11 19.80 -20.58
N SER A 328 7.77 20.16 -19.35
CA SER A 328 7.66 19.25 -18.20
C SER A 328 6.79 18.03 -18.51
N MET A 329 7.11 16.89 -17.89
CA MET A 329 6.27 15.69 -17.87
C MET A 329 4.88 16.03 -17.32
N THR A 330 3.84 15.43 -17.88
CA THR A 330 2.49 15.51 -17.30
C THR A 330 2.45 14.77 -15.97
N ARG A 331 2.10 15.46 -14.89
CA ARG A 331 2.07 14.89 -13.54
C ARG A 331 0.66 14.45 -13.13
N PRO A 332 0.53 13.42 -12.28
CA PRO A 332 -0.71 13.16 -11.55
C PRO A 332 -1.09 14.37 -10.71
N MET A 333 -2.34 14.81 -10.84
CA MET A 333 -2.90 15.78 -9.90
C MET A 333 -3.22 15.08 -8.58
N MET A 334 -3.25 15.83 -7.48
CA MET A 334 -3.51 15.30 -6.14
C MET A 334 -4.74 14.37 -6.03
N PRO A 335 -5.89 14.62 -6.71
CA PRO A 335 -7.02 13.67 -6.71
C PRO A 335 -6.68 12.26 -7.17
N ALA A 336 -5.66 12.10 -8.02
CA ALA A 336 -5.22 10.81 -8.52
C ALA A 336 -4.37 10.02 -7.49
N VAL A 337 -3.87 10.67 -6.44
CA VAL A 337 -2.88 10.10 -5.51
C VAL A 337 -3.39 10.06 -4.06
N MET A 338 -4.13 11.08 -3.63
CA MET A 338 -4.62 11.28 -2.27
C MET A 338 -5.54 10.13 -1.77
N PRO A 339 -5.72 9.95 -0.46
CA PRO A 339 -6.59 8.90 0.08
C PRO A 339 -8.07 9.18 -0.20
N LEU A 340 -8.87 8.11 -0.29
CA LEU A 340 -10.32 8.19 -0.52
C LEU A 340 -11.10 8.42 0.79
N THR A 341 -10.72 9.43 1.57
CA THR A 341 -11.50 9.82 2.75
C THR A 341 -12.74 10.63 2.33
N VAL A 342 -13.79 10.62 3.17
CA VAL A 342 -15.08 11.28 2.91
C VAL A 342 -14.93 12.80 2.64
N ASN A 343 -13.98 13.45 3.29
CA ASN A 343 -13.74 14.90 3.21
C ASN A 343 -12.51 15.27 2.35
N GLU A 344 -11.96 14.32 1.58
CA GLU A 344 -10.84 14.58 0.66
C GLU A 344 -11.11 13.88 -0.68
N GLY A 345 -10.54 12.70 -0.93
CA GLY A 345 -10.61 12.02 -2.23
C GLY A 345 -12.01 11.58 -2.66
N LEU A 346 -12.97 11.53 -1.74
CA LEU A 346 -14.39 11.30 -2.02
C LEU A 346 -15.22 12.59 -1.91
N GLU A 347 -14.65 13.78 -2.03
CA GLU A 347 -15.47 14.98 -2.28
C GLU A 347 -15.86 15.08 -3.76
N ALA A 348 -16.91 15.87 -4.04
CA ALA A 348 -17.45 16.01 -5.39
C ALA A 348 -16.39 16.46 -6.40
N GLU A 349 -15.60 17.50 -6.08
CA GLU A 349 -14.59 18.06 -6.98
C GLU A 349 -13.50 17.03 -7.38
N PRO A 350 -12.82 16.33 -6.44
CA PRO A 350 -11.91 15.24 -6.77
C PRO A 350 -12.56 14.14 -7.61
N THR A 351 -13.77 13.70 -7.26
CA THR A 351 -14.45 12.63 -8.00
C THR A 351 -14.87 13.04 -9.42
N ASP A 352 -15.32 14.28 -9.60
CA ASP A 352 -15.68 14.83 -10.92
C ASP A 352 -14.45 14.98 -11.80
N TYR A 353 -13.32 15.40 -11.23
CA TYR A 353 -12.04 15.40 -11.93
C TYR A 353 -11.68 13.99 -12.44
N LEU A 354 -11.70 12.98 -11.56
CA LEU A 354 -11.39 11.60 -11.92
C LEU A 354 -12.34 11.06 -13.00
N ALA A 355 -13.65 11.29 -12.84
CA ALA A 355 -14.68 10.89 -13.78
C ALA A 355 -14.48 11.54 -15.16
N SER A 356 -14.16 12.83 -15.21
CA SER A 356 -13.93 13.56 -16.46
C SER A 356 -12.73 12.99 -17.24
N ARG A 357 -11.64 12.65 -16.54
CA ARG A 357 -10.43 12.06 -17.15
C ARG A 357 -10.68 10.63 -17.61
N SER A 358 -11.38 9.83 -16.80
CA SER A 358 -11.82 8.49 -17.15
C SER A 358 -12.69 8.49 -18.42
N ALA A 359 -13.62 9.45 -18.55
CA ALA A 359 -14.45 9.60 -19.75
C ALA A 359 -13.64 9.96 -21.01
N VAL A 360 -12.62 10.83 -20.89
CA VAL A 360 -11.70 11.13 -21.99
C VAL A 360 -10.92 9.88 -22.38
N TYR A 361 -10.37 9.16 -21.40
CA TYR A 361 -9.60 7.94 -21.64
C TYR A 361 -10.41 6.84 -22.33
N ALA A 362 -11.64 6.59 -21.86
CA ALA A 362 -12.54 5.62 -22.47
C ALA A 362 -12.87 5.93 -23.94
N ARG A 363 -12.86 7.21 -24.34
CA ARG A 363 -13.01 7.62 -25.75
C ARG A 363 -11.73 7.35 -26.55
N VAL A 364 -10.55 7.60 -25.97
CA VAL A 364 -9.26 7.29 -26.60
C VAL A 364 -9.13 5.78 -26.86
N LEU A 365 -9.51 4.93 -25.91
CA LEU A 365 -9.51 3.47 -26.09
C LEU A 365 -10.42 2.99 -27.23
N LYS A 366 -11.46 3.75 -27.57
CA LYS A 366 -12.33 3.51 -28.72
C LYS A 366 -11.78 4.08 -30.04
N GLY A 367 -10.53 4.55 -30.06
CA GLY A 367 -9.89 5.15 -31.22
C GLY A 367 -10.38 6.56 -31.56
N GLN A 368 -11.09 7.23 -30.64
CA GLN A 368 -11.56 8.60 -30.86
C GLN A 368 -10.46 9.62 -30.52
N LEU A 369 -10.60 10.84 -31.04
CA LEU A 369 -9.73 11.99 -30.73
C LEU A 369 -10.51 13.05 -29.92
N PRO A 370 -10.70 12.89 -28.60
CA PRO A 370 -11.52 13.79 -27.79
C PRO A 370 -11.15 15.27 -27.87
N ALA A 371 -9.85 15.55 -28.04
CA ALA A 371 -9.31 16.90 -28.16
C ALA A 371 -9.00 17.31 -29.62
N GLY A 372 -9.47 16.53 -30.61
CA GLY A 372 -9.11 16.73 -32.02
C GLY A 372 -7.64 16.44 -32.35
N ARG A 373 -6.89 15.83 -31.41
CA ARG A 373 -5.48 15.47 -31.55
C ARG A 373 -5.18 14.14 -30.88
N LEU A 374 -4.03 13.56 -31.23
CA LEU A 374 -3.41 12.49 -30.46
C LEU A 374 -2.85 13.02 -29.13
N TYR A 375 -2.81 12.17 -28.13
CA TYR A 375 -2.14 12.42 -26.86
C TYR A 375 -0.69 11.97 -26.96
N ARG A 376 0.22 12.71 -26.30
CA ARG A 376 1.58 12.22 -26.05
C ARG A 376 1.52 11.01 -25.12
N ASP A 377 2.56 10.20 -25.10
CA ASP A 377 2.63 9.00 -24.26
C ASP A 377 2.46 9.33 -22.77
N ASP A 378 3.09 10.41 -22.30
CA ASP A 378 2.96 10.86 -20.91
C ASP A 378 1.53 11.33 -20.59
N GLU A 379 0.86 12.02 -21.51
CA GLU A 379 -0.53 12.44 -21.33
C GLU A 379 -1.49 11.24 -21.34
N LEU A 380 -1.25 10.26 -22.22
CA LEU A 380 -2.07 9.05 -22.34
C LEU A 380 -1.91 8.18 -21.09
N LEU A 381 -0.68 8.00 -20.64
CA LEU A 381 -0.35 7.31 -19.40
C LEU A 381 -1.07 7.96 -18.21
N MET A 382 -1.07 9.29 -18.15
CA MET A 382 -1.76 10.00 -17.09
C MET A 382 -3.28 9.86 -17.15
N LEU A 383 -3.87 9.84 -18.34
CA LEU A 383 -5.29 9.56 -18.54
C LEU A 383 -5.64 8.15 -18.07
N ALA A 384 -4.83 7.15 -18.42
CA ALA A 384 -5.01 5.76 -18.00
C ALA A 384 -4.92 5.61 -16.49
N PHE A 385 -3.82 6.09 -15.88
CA PHE A 385 -3.62 6.08 -14.43
C PHE A 385 -4.79 6.71 -13.68
N THR A 386 -5.28 7.86 -14.17
CA THR A 386 -6.43 8.55 -13.57
C THR A 386 -7.74 7.77 -13.77
N ALA A 387 -7.90 7.06 -14.88
CA ALA A 387 -9.07 6.24 -15.15
C ALA A 387 -9.16 5.03 -14.20
N HIS A 388 -8.05 4.35 -13.92
CA HIS A 388 -8.02 3.30 -12.90
C HIS A 388 -8.31 3.85 -11.51
N ARG A 389 -7.74 5.03 -11.18
CA ARG A 389 -8.04 5.69 -9.90
C ARG A 389 -9.52 6.04 -9.74
N HIS A 390 -10.18 6.44 -10.83
CA HIS A 390 -11.62 6.69 -10.83
C HIS A 390 -12.41 5.42 -10.46
N SER A 391 -12.00 4.24 -10.93
CA SER A 391 -12.63 2.97 -10.57
C SER A 391 -12.50 2.65 -9.08
N SER A 392 -11.35 2.95 -8.46
CA SER A 392 -11.20 2.85 -7.00
C SER A 392 -12.14 3.81 -6.27
N ALA A 393 -12.28 5.06 -6.75
CA ALA A 393 -13.18 6.05 -6.16
C ALA A 393 -14.66 5.65 -6.26
N VAL A 394 -15.08 5.08 -7.40
CA VAL A 394 -16.43 4.54 -7.60
C VAL A 394 -16.72 3.40 -6.63
N ALA A 395 -15.77 2.48 -6.47
CA ALA A 395 -15.93 1.35 -5.57
C ALA A 395 -15.97 1.76 -4.10
N ALA A 396 -15.06 2.65 -3.67
CA ALA A 396 -15.05 3.18 -2.31
C ALA A 396 -16.36 3.95 -2.00
N ARG A 397 -16.89 4.71 -2.96
CA ARG A 397 -18.22 5.33 -2.82
C ARG A 397 -19.31 4.29 -2.65
N ALA A 398 -19.32 3.25 -3.47
CA ALA A 398 -20.32 2.19 -3.38
C ALA A 398 -20.23 1.41 -2.06
N ALA A 399 -19.03 1.21 -1.51
CA ALA A 399 -18.83 0.66 -0.17
C ALA A 399 -19.40 1.59 0.91
N LEU A 400 -19.06 2.88 0.86
CA LEU A 400 -19.59 3.88 1.78
C LEU A 400 -21.12 3.96 1.75
N ASP A 401 -21.73 3.99 0.56
CA ASP A 401 -23.19 4.03 0.40
C ASP A 401 -23.85 2.75 0.95
N ARG A 402 -23.19 1.59 0.84
CA ARG A 402 -23.66 0.33 1.44
C ARG A 402 -23.60 0.39 2.96
N GLU A 403 -22.50 0.88 3.53
CA GLU A 403 -22.39 1.07 4.99
C GLU A 403 -23.43 2.06 5.51
N MET A 404 -23.61 3.20 4.84
CA MET A 404 -24.64 4.18 5.19
C MET A 404 -26.04 3.57 5.19
N LYS A 405 -26.37 2.72 4.21
CA LYS A 405 -27.65 2.02 4.16
C LYS A 405 -27.78 0.95 5.26
N PHE A 406 -26.69 0.24 5.54
CA PHE A 406 -26.68 -0.84 6.52
C PHE A 406 -26.84 -0.33 7.96
N TYR A 407 -26.12 0.74 8.31
CA TYR A 407 -26.15 1.34 9.64
C TYR A 407 -27.26 2.39 9.80
N GLY A 408 -27.81 2.95 8.72
CA GLY A 408 -28.88 3.95 8.78
C GLY A 408 -28.49 5.17 9.61
N ASP A 409 -29.34 5.55 10.57
CA ASP A 409 -29.11 6.70 11.45
C ASP A 409 -27.92 6.51 12.41
N ASP A 410 -27.46 5.27 12.61
CA ASP A 410 -26.28 4.97 13.44
C ASP A 410 -24.97 5.26 12.68
N PHE A 411 -25.03 5.42 11.36
CA PHE A 411 -23.86 5.79 10.57
C PHE A 411 -23.45 7.23 10.84
N LYS A 412 -22.25 7.41 11.41
CA LYS A 412 -21.67 8.73 11.68
C LYS A 412 -20.44 8.94 10.81
N PRO A 413 -20.53 9.68 9.68
CA PRO A 413 -19.39 9.95 8.80
C PRO A 413 -18.20 10.59 9.55
N GLN A 414 -18.49 11.36 10.59
CA GLN A 414 -17.49 12.00 11.44
C GLN A 414 -16.61 10.99 12.19
N ASN A 415 -17.10 9.77 12.44
CA ASN A 415 -16.31 8.71 13.06
C ASN A 415 -15.20 8.25 12.11
N LEU A 416 -15.47 8.11 10.82
CA LEU A 416 -14.44 7.77 9.82
C LEU A 416 -13.38 8.86 9.71
N VAL A 417 -13.80 10.13 9.75
CA VAL A 417 -12.87 11.28 9.73
C VAL A 417 -12.01 11.30 11.00
N GLY A 418 -12.61 11.12 12.18
CA GLY A 418 -11.88 11.04 13.45
C GLY A 418 -10.88 9.89 13.50
N ARG A 419 -11.26 8.75 12.92
CA ARG A 419 -10.39 7.58 12.76
C ARG A 419 -9.21 7.86 11.83
N GLY A 420 -9.44 8.53 10.71
CA GLY A 420 -8.37 8.98 9.82
C GLY A 420 -7.37 9.92 10.51
N ILE A 421 -7.88 10.89 11.28
CA ILE A 421 -7.02 11.77 12.10
C ILE A 421 -6.19 10.94 13.08
N THR A 422 -6.79 9.96 13.74
CA THR A 422 -6.09 9.07 14.68
C THR A 422 -4.90 8.38 14.03
N PHE A 423 -5.07 7.78 12.85
CA PHE A 423 -3.96 7.14 12.13
C PHE A 423 -2.91 8.13 11.65
N VAL A 424 -3.30 9.35 11.24
CA VAL A 424 -2.35 10.42 10.94
C VAL A 424 -1.51 10.74 12.18
N LEU A 425 -2.12 10.93 13.34
CA LEU A 425 -1.40 11.23 14.58
C LEU A 425 -0.41 10.12 14.96
N ILE A 426 -0.81 8.84 14.84
CA ILE A 426 0.04 7.69 15.14
C ILE A 426 1.20 7.57 14.14
N ALA A 427 0.95 7.74 12.85
CA ALA A 427 2.01 7.70 11.84
C ALA A 427 3.00 8.86 12.03
N GLU A 428 2.53 10.08 12.31
CA GLU A 428 3.40 11.24 12.48
C GLU A 428 4.20 11.19 13.80
N ILE A 429 3.66 10.62 14.89
CA ILE A 429 4.44 10.42 16.12
C ILE A 429 5.48 9.31 15.96
N ALA A 430 5.18 8.25 15.19
CA ALA A 430 6.16 7.22 14.82
C ALA A 430 7.31 7.82 13.98
N ALA A 431 6.99 8.71 13.04
CA ALA A 431 7.98 9.43 12.24
C ALA A 431 8.88 10.34 13.10
N LEU A 432 8.33 11.01 14.12
CA LEU A 432 9.12 11.80 15.08
C LEU A 432 9.97 10.89 15.98
N CYS A 433 9.43 9.76 16.43
CA CYS A 433 10.18 8.75 17.18
C CYS A 433 11.39 8.27 16.40
N SER A 434 11.22 8.00 15.10
CA SER A 434 12.33 7.68 14.18
C SER A 434 13.36 8.81 14.16
N ARG A 435 12.91 10.04 13.92
CA ARG A 435 13.78 11.22 13.82
C ARG A 435 14.59 11.50 15.09
N TRP A 436 14.01 11.26 16.27
CA TRP A 436 14.66 11.57 17.54
C TRP A 436 15.57 10.45 18.04
N SER A 437 15.36 9.21 17.59
CA SER A 437 16.10 8.04 18.08
C SER A 437 17.40 7.80 17.31
N THR A 438 18.17 8.85 17.03
CA THR A 438 19.41 8.78 16.24
C THR A 438 20.49 7.90 16.86
N ASP A 439 20.44 7.69 18.18
CA ASP A 439 21.38 6.87 18.92
C ASP A 439 21.14 5.36 18.73
N ASN A 440 19.99 4.98 18.15
CA ASN A 440 19.65 3.60 17.83
C ASN A 440 19.07 3.54 16.40
N PRO A 441 19.92 3.35 15.38
CA PRO A 441 19.50 3.33 13.97
C PRO A 441 18.45 2.28 13.64
N GLU A 442 18.50 1.10 14.26
CA GLU A 442 17.57 0.00 14.03
C GLU A 442 16.17 0.32 14.58
N LEU A 443 16.10 0.90 15.78
CA LEU A 443 14.84 1.40 16.33
C LEU A 443 14.29 2.56 15.47
N ALA A 444 15.16 3.47 15.03
CA ALA A 444 14.76 4.58 14.19
C ALA A 444 14.19 4.10 12.85
N ALA A 445 14.82 3.10 12.22
CA ALA A 445 14.32 2.47 11.00
C ALA A 445 12.97 1.80 11.23
N ALA A 446 12.82 0.99 12.29
CA ALA A 446 11.56 0.35 12.62
C ALA A 446 10.42 1.35 12.81
N ALA A 447 10.68 2.48 13.49
CA ALA A 447 9.70 3.56 13.66
C ALA A 447 9.35 4.28 12.34
N ALA A 448 10.31 4.43 11.42
CA ALA A 448 10.05 4.98 10.08
C ALA A 448 9.16 4.03 9.25
N VAL A 449 9.44 2.72 9.30
CA VAL A 449 8.63 1.71 8.63
C VAL A 449 7.21 1.69 9.21
N VAL A 450 7.02 1.72 10.54
CA VAL A 450 5.69 1.84 11.17
C VAL A 450 4.90 3.03 10.62
N SER A 451 5.53 4.19 10.46
CA SER A 451 4.88 5.38 9.86
C SER A 451 4.45 5.12 8.41
N SER A 452 5.34 4.56 7.58
CA SER A 452 5.06 4.27 6.17
C SER A 452 3.98 3.20 6.00
N SER A 453 4.15 2.04 6.66
CA SER A 453 3.29 0.88 6.53
C SER A 453 1.89 1.11 7.12
N LEU A 454 1.75 1.81 8.24
CA LEU A 454 0.44 2.14 8.80
C LEU A 454 -0.33 3.10 7.89
N ARG A 455 0.36 4.07 7.29
CA ARG A 455 -0.25 5.00 6.33
C ARG A 455 -0.75 4.24 5.09
N SER A 456 0.08 3.35 4.55
CA SER A 456 -0.31 2.49 3.43
C SER A 456 -1.46 1.55 3.75
N ALA A 457 -1.42 0.89 4.91
CA ALA A 457 -2.49 0.01 5.36
C ALA A 457 -3.82 0.76 5.45
N TYR A 458 -3.83 1.95 6.04
CA TYR A 458 -5.05 2.76 6.12
C TYR A 458 -5.54 3.21 4.73
N TRP A 459 -4.66 3.65 3.83
CA TRP A 459 -5.04 4.12 2.51
C TRP A 459 -5.60 3.01 1.62
N LEU A 460 -5.01 1.81 1.69
CA LEU A 460 -5.50 0.62 1.00
C LEU A 460 -6.83 0.14 1.62
N TRP A 461 -6.99 0.23 2.94
CA TRP A 461 -8.23 -0.14 3.62
C TRP A 461 -9.41 0.74 3.19
N LEU A 462 -9.19 2.04 3.00
CA LEU A 462 -10.21 2.96 2.45
C LEU A 462 -10.63 2.61 1.01
N GLU A 463 -9.79 1.87 0.29
CA GLU A 463 -10.05 1.38 -1.06
C GLU A 463 -10.67 -0.03 -1.06
N ASP A 464 -10.97 -0.56 0.12
CA ASP A 464 -11.46 -1.92 0.32
C ASP A 464 -10.50 -2.97 -0.28
N ASP A 465 -9.19 -2.70 -0.15
CA ASP A 465 -8.09 -3.56 -0.61
C ASP A 465 -7.55 -4.42 0.52
N ASP A 466 -7.59 -5.75 0.38
CA ASP A 466 -7.08 -6.67 1.41
C ASP A 466 -5.57 -6.59 1.62
N ARG A 467 -4.82 -6.06 0.65
CA ARG A 467 -3.38 -5.82 0.79
C ARG A 467 -3.06 -4.77 1.86
N ALA A 468 -4.07 -4.04 2.31
CA ALA A 468 -4.00 -3.27 3.56
C ALA A 468 -3.51 -4.12 4.74
N MET A 469 -3.96 -5.38 4.85
CA MET A 469 -3.58 -6.28 5.93
C MET A 469 -2.13 -6.78 5.80
N ALA A 470 -1.61 -6.88 4.57
CA ALA A 470 -0.20 -7.15 4.33
C ALA A 470 0.69 -5.99 4.79
N ALA A 471 0.33 -4.75 4.46
CA ALA A 471 1.02 -3.58 4.99
C ALA A 471 0.89 -3.49 6.53
N LEU A 472 -0.26 -3.88 7.08
CA LEU A 472 -0.49 -3.92 8.52
C LEU A 472 0.39 -4.95 9.24
N ARG A 473 0.70 -6.09 8.61
CA ARG A 473 1.67 -7.07 9.13
C ARG A 473 3.02 -6.41 9.41
N CYS A 474 3.49 -5.58 8.49
CA CYS A 474 4.75 -4.84 8.63
C CYS A 474 4.69 -3.92 9.86
N THR A 475 3.57 -3.21 10.05
CA THR A 475 3.36 -2.38 11.25
C THR A 475 3.42 -3.20 12.54
N LEU A 476 2.79 -4.38 12.58
CA LEU A 476 2.80 -5.27 13.74
C LEU A 476 4.22 -5.76 14.08
N GLU A 477 4.94 -6.25 13.08
CA GLU A 477 6.32 -6.72 13.21
C GLU A 477 7.24 -5.60 13.71
N GLN A 478 7.21 -4.45 13.08
CA GLN A 478 8.10 -3.34 13.43
C GLN A 478 7.74 -2.73 14.79
N SER A 479 6.47 -2.76 15.19
CA SER A 479 6.08 -2.41 16.57
C SER A 479 6.67 -3.39 17.60
N ALA A 480 6.70 -4.67 17.27
CA ALA A 480 7.35 -5.68 18.11
C ALA A 480 8.88 -5.49 18.17
N ARG A 481 9.51 -5.13 17.04
CA ARG A 481 10.94 -4.78 16.95
C ARG A 481 11.27 -3.55 17.81
N ILE A 482 10.49 -2.46 17.72
CA ILE A 482 10.63 -1.26 18.57
C ILE A 482 10.57 -1.65 20.06
N ARG A 483 9.58 -2.46 20.44
CA ARG A 483 9.43 -2.94 21.82
C ARG A 483 10.62 -3.79 22.27
N ALA A 484 11.11 -4.68 21.42
CA ALA A 484 12.28 -5.52 21.71
C ALA A 484 13.52 -4.65 21.97
N TRP A 485 13.77 -3.64 21.14
CA TRP A 485 14.87 -2.69 21.36
C TRP A 485 14.73 -1.89 22.65
N ARG A 486 13.52 -1.42 22.97
CA ARG A 486 13.23 -0.67 24.20
C ARG A 486 13.38 -1.52 25.46
N ALA A 487 12.83 -2.74 25.47
CA ALA A 487 12.70 -3.56 26.68
C ALA A 487 13.81 -4.63 26.84
N LYS A 488 14.39 -5.12 25.74
CA LYS A 488 15.36 -6.23 25.71
C LYS A 488 16.45 -5.99 24.64
N PRO A 489 17.23 -4.90 24.72
CA PRO A 489 18.17 -4.49 23.67
C PRO A 489 19.19 -5.58 23.32
N ALA A 490 19.73 -6.33 24.29
CA ALA A 490 20.65 -7.43 24.02
C ALA A 490 20.03 -8.56 23.19
N LYS A 491 18.74 -8.87 23.40
CA LYS A 491 18.02 -9.85 22.56
C LYS A 491 17.76 -9.27 21.17
N ALA A 492 17.39 -7.98 21.07
CA ALA A 492 17.21 -7.32 19.79
C ALA A 492 18.50 -7.37 18.95
N THR A 493 19.66 -7.02 19.53
CA THR A 493 20.96 -7.12 18.83
C THR A 493 21.24 -8.51 18.26
N LEU A 494 20.90 -9.58 19.00
CA LEU A 494 21.07 -10.95 18.50
C LEU A 494 20.13 -11.27 17.34
N LEU A 495 18.91 -10.74 17.36
CA LEU A 495 17.94 -10.92 16.27
C LEU A 495 18.37 -10.14 15.02
N GLU A 496 18.84 -8.91 15.15
CA GLU A 496 19.36 -8.13 14.01
C GLU A 496 20.57 -8.79 13.34
N ALA A 497 21.45 -9.40 14.15
CA ALA A 497 22.64 -10.08 13.63
C ALA A 497 22.32 -11.40 12.92
N ASN A 498 21.11 -11.93 13.10
CA ASN A 498 20.69 -13.19 12.52
C ASN A 498 19.80 -12.93 11.29
N SER A 499 20.32 -13.18 10.09
CA SER A 499 19.53 -13.06 8.86
C SER A 499 18.29 -13.97 8.86
N ALA A 500 18.32 -15.08 9.60
CA ALA A 500 17.18 -16.00 9.71
C ALA A 500 16.07 -15.55 10.66
N THR A 501 16.13 -14.33 11.18
CA THR A 501 15.09 -13.78 12.05
C THR A 501 13.79 -13.59 11.28
N THR A 502 12.71 -14.12 11.82
CA THR A 502 11.36 -14.03 11.26
C THR A 502 10.50 -13.04 12.05
N PRO A 503 9.36 -12.59 11.50
CA PRO A 503 8.41 -11.74 12.24
C PRO A 503 7.94 -12.36 13.56
N ARG A 504 7.88 -13.70 13.62
CA ARG A 504 7.51 -14.45 14.83
C ARG A 504 8.55 -14.28 15.95
N ASP A 505 9.83 -14.22 15.62
CA ASP A 505 10.91 -14.05 16.59
C ASP A 505 10.85 -12.67 17.26
N TRP A 506 10.50 -11.64 16.49
CA TRP A 506 10.24 -10.29 17.00
C TRP A 506 9.02 -10.26 17.93
N LEU A 507 7.91 -10.91 17.55
CA LEU A 507 6.73 -11.05 18.42
C LEU A 507 7.10 -11.78 19.72
N GLU A 508 7.93 -12.81 19.67
CA GLU A 508 8.38 -13.51 20.88
C GLU A 508 9.30 -12.64 21.75
N ALA A 509 10.23 -11.88 21.15
CA ALA A 509 11.07 -10.92 21.86
C ALA A 509 10.23 -9.84 22.56
N ALA A 510 9.20 -9.33 21.90
CA ALA A 510 8.22 -8.39 22.42
C ALA A 510 7.33 -8.98 23.53
N SER A 511 7.33 -10.30 23.74
CA SER A 511 6.41 -11.04 24.62
C SER A 511 4.96 -11.06 24.10
N TRP A 512 4.80 -10.97 22.79
CA TRP A 512 3.53 -10.96 22.05
C TRP A 512 3.27 -12.27 21.30
N ARG A 513 3.89 -13.37 21.72
CA ARG A 513 3.65 -14.72 21.14
C ARG A 513 2.17 -15.10 21.07
N ARG A 514 1.34 -14.58 22.00
CA ARG A 514 -0.12 -14.76 22.01
C ARG A 514 -0.82 -14.24 20.74
N LEU A 515 -0.20 -13.31 20.02
CA LEU A 515 -0.70 -12.74 18.76
C LEU A 515 -0.43 -13.62 17.52
N GLY A 516 0.01 -14.87 17.70
CA GLY A 516 0.31 -15.77 16.57
C GLY A 516 -0.85 -15.97 15.59
N ALA A 517 -2.11 -15.99 16.07
CA ALA A 517 -3.29 -16.09 15.21
C ALA A 517 -3.48 -14.84 14.33
N LEU A 518 -3.29 -13.65 14.91
CA LEU A 518 -3.32 -12.38 14.17
C LEU A 518 -2.20 -12.32 13.13
N ASN A 519 -0.96 -12.63 13.53
CA ASN A 519 0.17 -12.63 12.61
C ASN A 519 -0.08 -13.58 11.42
N ARG A 520 -0.61 -14.78 11.69
CA ARG A 520 -0.98 -15.74 10.65
C ARG A 520 -2.06 -15.18 9.71
N ALA A 521 -3.12 -14.58 10.23
CA ALA A 521 -4.17 -13.98 9.41
C ALA A 521 -3.62 -12.86 8.50
N LEU A 522 -2.80 -11.97 9.05
CA LEU A 522 -2.19 -10.87 8.28
C LEU A 522 -1.19 -11.40 7.23
N SER A 523 -0.49 -12.51 7.52
CA SER A 523 0.47 -13.12 6.60
C SER A 523 -0.17 -13.71 5.36
N GLU A 524 -1.38 -14.28 5.46
CA GLU A 524 -2.11 -14.79 4.29
C GLU A 524 -2.36 -13.70 3.23
N PHE A 525 -2.56 -12.45 3.65
CA PHE A 525 -2.75 -11.33 2.74
C PHE A 525 -1.45 -10.81 2.11
N ALA A 526 -0.28 -11.16 2.67
CA ALA A 526 1.02 -10.76 2.13
C ALA A 526 1.37 -11.54 0.85
N HIS A 527 0.77 -12.71 0.65
CA HIS A 527 1.03 -13.60 -0.48
C HIS A 527 -0.20 -13.72 -1.37
N ALA A 528 0.00 -13.73 -2.68
CA ALA A 528 -1.06 -13.96 -3.67
C ALA A 528 -0.71 -15.16 -4.53
N HIS A 529 -0.87 -16.33 -3.95
CA HIS A 529 -0.54 -17.59 -4.60
C HIS A 529 -1.72 -18.57 -4.56
N PRO A 530 -1.67 -19.67 -5.32
CA PRO A 530 -2.80 -20.59 -5.47
C PRO A 530 -3.31 -21.18 -4.16
N GLY A 531 -2.39 -21.39 -3.21
CA GLY A 531 -2.70 -21.86 -1.87
C GLY A 531 -3.09 -20.79 -0.85
N SER A 532 -3.20 -19.51 -1.22
CA SER A 532 -3.53 -18.43 -0.27
C SER A 532 -4.97 -18.59 0.21
N ARG A 533 -5.20 -18.27 1.50
CA ARG A 533 -6.49 -18.48 2.19
C ARG A 533 -7.10 -17.18 2.73
N TRP A 534 -7.27 -16.19 1.87
CA TRP A 534 -7.80 -14.86 2.19
C TRP A 534 -9.20 -14.90 2.82
N ASP A 535 -10.14 -15.74 2.38
CA ASP A 535 -11.47 -15.85 3.03
C ASP A 535 -11.34 -16.40 4.44
N GLY A 536 -10.56 -17.46 4.63
CA GLY A 536 -10.29 -17.98 5.96
C GLY A 536 -9.54 -17.00 6.85
N ALA A 537 -8.67 -16.17 6.28
CA ALA A 537 -8.00 -15.09 6.99
C ALA A 537 -9.00 -14.00 7.40
N ARG A 538 -9.96 -13.62 6.54
CA ARG A 538 -11.07 -12.71 6.88
C ARG A 538 -11.91 -13.28 8.02
N ASP A 539 -12.30 -14.56 7.92
CA ASP A 539 -13.05 -15.25 8.95
C ASP A 539 -12.28 -15.28 10.27
N LEU A 540 -10.97 -15.56 10.22
CA LEU A 540 -10.11 -15.52 11.40
C LEU A 540 -10.10 -14.11 12.00
N LEU A 541 -9.87 -13.05 11.23
CA LEU A 541 -9.96 -11.67 11.72
C LEU A 541 -11.33 -11.37 12.35
N THR A 542 -12.42 -11.93 11.81
CA THR A 542 -13.75 -11.80 12.41
C THR A 542 -13.79 -12.40 13.83
N ALA A 543 -13.25 -13.60 14.02
CA ALA A 543 -13.19 -14.24 15.34
C ALA A 543 -12.21 -13.59 16.32
N LEU A 544 -11.17 -12.90 15.84
CA LEU A 544 -10.24 -12.18 16.70
C LEU A 544 -10.83 -10.94 17.38
N GLN A 545 -12.01 -10.47 16.93
CA GLN A 545 -12.69 -9.37 17.61
C GLN A 545 -13.19 -9.83 18.98
N VAL A 546 -12.99 -8.99 20.00
CA VAL A 546 -13.46 -9.24 21.37
C VAL A 546 -14.91 -8.80 21.48
N ALA A 547 -15.80 -9.73 21.87
CA ALA A 547 -17.23 -9.49 22.05
C ALA A 547 -17.91 -8.71 20.88
N PRO A 548 -17.74 -9.14 19.61
CA PRO A 548 -18.29 -8.42 18.48
C PRO A 548 -19.81 -8.59 18.40
N ASP A 549 -20.51 -7.61 17.83
CA ASP A 549 -21.86 -7.84 17.32
C ASP A 549 -21.74 -8.78 16.10
N GLU A 550 -22.25 -10.01 16.25
CA GLU A 550 -22.13 -11.10 15.26
C GLU A 550 -22.62 -10.68 13.86
N ARG A 551 -23.61 -9.78 13.78
CA ARG A 551 -24.18 -9.33 12.50
C ARG A 551 -23.22 -8.43 11.73
N ILE A 552 -22.41 -7.63 12.44
CA ILE A 552 -21.52 -6.63 11.84
C ILE A 552 -20.06 -7.08 11.81
N ALA A 553 -19.71 -8.09 12.63
CA ALA A 553 -18.35 -8.58 12.82
C ALA A 553 -17.60 -8.86 11.51
N PRO A 554 -18.20 -9.48 10.47
CA PRO A 554 -17.50 -9.70 9.20
C PRO A 554 -17.08 -8.41 8.49
N PHE A 555 -17.88 -7.35 8.62
CA PHE A 555 -17.65 -6.06 7.97
C PHE A 555 -16.64 -5.19 8.72
N THR A 556 -16.57 -5.32 10.05
CA THR A 556 -15.68 -4.53 10.90
C THR A 556 -14.31 -5.17 11.14
N ALA A 557 -14.14 -6.47 10.88
CA ALA A 557 -12.96 -7.25 11.22
C ALA A 557 -11.61 -6.63 10.82
N ARG A 558 -11.44 -6.25 9.53
CA ARG A 558 -10.21 -5.59 9.05
C ARG A 558 -9.99 -4.22 9.69
N GLY A 559 -11.09 -3.50 9.93
CA GLY A 559 -11.06 -2.26 10.69
C GLY A 559 -10.57 -2.50 12.12
N SER A 560 -11.13 -3.45 12.85
CA SER A 560 -10.70 -3.77 14.22
C SER A 560 -9.25 -4.24 14.29
N ALA A 561 -8.79 -5.02 13.31
CA ALA A 561 -7.38 -5.40 13.20
C ALA A 561 -6.46 -4.17 13.02
N LEU A 562 -6.86 -3.23 12.15
CA LEU A 562 -6.14 -1.97 11.93
C LEU A 562 -6.07 -1.13 13.21
N ASP A 563 -7.17 -0.97 13.94
CA ASP A 563 -7.19 -0.21 15.21
C ASP A 563 -6.32 -0.87 16.28
N PHE A 564 -6.37 -2.20 16.37
CA PHE A 564 -5.59 -2.95 17.36
C PHE A 564 -4.08 -2.86 17.09
N VAL A 565 -3.64 -3.08 15.85
CA VAL A 565 -2.21 -2.95 15.50
C VAL A 565 -1.74 -1.50 15.61
N ALA A 566 -2.57 -0.51 15.24
CA ALA A 566 -2.27 0.91 15.45
C ALA A 566 -2.13 1.25 16.95
N THR A 567 -2.93 0.63 17.82
CA THR A 567 -2.79 0.75 19.28
C THR A 567 -1.44 0.25 19.76
N LEU A 568 -1.00 -0.92 19.30
CA LEU A 568 0.33 -1.47 19.62
C LEU A 568 1.45 -0.53 19.14
N ALA A 569 1.36 -0.04 17.90
CA ALA A 569 2.32 0.91 17.34
C ALA A 569 2.38 2.23 18.14
N ALA A 570 1.22 2.79 18.48
CA ALA A 570 1.12 4.01 19.28
C ALA A 570 1.72 3.82 20.67
N ARG A 571 1.39 2.72 21.36
CA ARG A 571 1.94 2.42 22.69
C ARG A 571 3.46 2.38 22.68
N GLU A 572 4.05 1.62 21.76
CA GLU A 572 5.50 1.43 21.77
C GLU A 572 6.26 2.68 21.33
N THR A 573 5.78 3.42 20.34
CA THR A 573 6.37 4.70 19.95
C THR A 573 6.27 5.75 21.06
N ILE A 574 5.11 5.86 21.72
CA ILE A 574 4.90 6.77 22.86
C ILE A 574 5.78 6.36 24.05
N ASN A 575 5.95 5.06 24.31
CA ASN A 575 6.80 4.56 25.39
C ASN A 575 8.28 4.84 25.12
N VAL A 576 8.77 4.67 23.88
CA VAL A 576 10.13 5.11 23.51
C VAL A 576 10.29 6.60 23.76
N ILE A 577 9.33 7.42 23.34
CA ILE A 577 9.38 8.87 23.60
C ILE A 577 9.39 9.17 25.09
N ALA A 578 8.60 8.47 25.90
CA ALA A 578 8.58 8.66 27.35
C ALA A 578 9.93 8.32 28.00
N ASP A 579 10.54 7.20 27.59
CA ASP A 579 11.73 6.64 28.21
C ASP A 579 13.01 7.38 27.78
N ALA A 580 13.11 7.77 26.50
CA ALA A 580 14.33 8.30 25.89
C ALA A 580 14.31 9.80 25.60
N HIS A 581 13.13 10.42 25.42
CA HIS A 581 13.03 11.78 24.85
C HIS A 581 12.32 12.79 25.76
N SER A 582 11.01 12.63 25.96
CA SER A 582 10.22 13.53 26.82
C SER A 582 8.95 12.86 27.37
N PRO A 583 8.86 12.65 28.70
CA PRO A 583 7.63 12.19 29.36
C PRO A 583 6.43 13.10 29.11
N LEU A 584 6.66 14.40 28.93
CA LEU A 584 5.60 15.39 28.70
C LEU A 584 4.94 15.19 27.33
N ILE A 585 5.73 15.00 26.28
CA ILE A 585 5.21 14.72 24.94
C ILE A 585 4.40 13.42 24.98
N ALA A 586 4.95 12.38 25.60
CA ALA A 586 4.27 11.09 25.71
C ALA A 586 2.93 11.19 26.46
N ALA A 587 2.89 11.88 27.61
CA ALA A 587 1.65 12.08 28.36
C ALA A 587 0.61 12.88 27.57
N THR A 588 1.05 13.93 26.86
CA THR A 588 0.17 14.75 26.03
C THR A 588 -0.36 13.96 24.83
N MET A 589 0.45 13.07 24.26
CA MET A 589 0.02 12.20 23.17
C MET A 589 -1.03 11.17 23.62
N ARG A 590 -0.86 10.56 24.80
CA ARG A 590 -1.89 9.67 25.38
C ARG A 590 -3.21 10.41 25.58
N ALA A 591 -3.16 11.65 26.08
CA ALA A 591 -4.35 12.49 26.23
C ALA A 591 -5.00 12.82 24.87
N ALA A 592 -4.19 13.20 23.87
CA ALA A 592 -4.65 13.51 22.52
C ALA A 592 -5.36 12.33 21.82
N LEU A 593 -4.95 11.09 22.11
CA LEU A 593 -5.52 9.88 21.54
C LEU A 593 -6.63 9.23 22.40
N ALA A 594 -6.85 9.71 23.63
CA ALA A 594 -7.89 9.18 24.52
C ALA A 594 -9.31 9.19 23.91
N PRO A 595 -9.72 10.22 23.12
CA PRO A 595 -11.03 10.22 22.45
C PRO A 595 -11.22 9.10 21.42
N SER A 596 -10.13 8.50 20.94
CA SER A 596 -10.16 7.44 19.92
C SER A 596 -10.44 6.05 20.52
N HIS A 597 -10.67 5.95 21.83
CA HIS A 597 -10.93 4.69 22.56
C HIS A 597 -9.84 3.62 22.39
N LEU A 598 -8.61 4.03 22.07
CA LEU A 598 -7.45 3.15 22.00
C LEU A 598 -6.89 2.90 23.41
N GLU A 599 -6.52 1.65 23.70
CA GLU A 599 -5.97 1.27 25.00
C GLU A 599 -4.47 1.57 25.09
N LEU A 600 -4.14 2.79 25.51
CA LEU A 600 -2.77 3.33 25.53
C LEU A 600 -2.13 3.32 26.92
N SER A 601 -2.67 2.55 27.88
CA SER A 601 -2.01 2.32 29.16
C SER A 601 -0.56 1.86 28.95
N PRO A 602 0.41 2.38 29.75
CA PRO A 602 1.78 1.91 29.69
C PRO A 602 1.92 0.42 30.09
N ASP A 603 0.99 -0.12 30.89
CA ASP A 603 0.99 -1.52 31.30
C ASP A 603 0.30 -2.43 30.28
N ASP A 604 0.78 -3.67 30.17
CA ASP A 604 0.21 -4.67 29.25
C ASP A 604 -1.05 -5.33 29.80
N HIS A 605 -1.37 -5.13 31.08
CA HIS A 605 -2.55 -5.73 31.71
C HIS A 605 -3.85 -5.35 31.02
N ALA A 606 -3.92 -4.13 30.50
CA ALA A 606 -5.07 -3.69 29.72
C ALA A 606 -5.24 -4.44 28.38
N LEU A 607 -4.19 -5.07 27.86
CA LEU A 607 -4.22 -5.89 26.64
C LEU A 607 -4.34 -7.40 26.91
N ASP A 608 -4.16 -7.85 28.15
CA ASP A 608 -4.13 -9.28 28.49
C ASP A 608 -5.40 -10.01 28.02
N ALA A 609 -6.58 -9.41 28.22
CA ALA A 609 -7.84 -9.99 27.77
C ALA A 609 -7.90 -10.14 26.24
N ILE A 610 -7.40 -9.16 25.49
CA ILE A 610 -7.35 -9.24 24.02
C ILE A 610 -6.34 -10.29 23.58
N PHE A 611 -5.17 -10.35 24.22
CA PHE A 611 -4.13 -11.32 23.88
C PHE A 611 -4.59 -12.75 24.18
N ASP A 612 -5.29 -12.97 25.30
CA ASP A 612 -5.84 -14.27 25.65
C ASP A 612 -6.93 -14.70 24.67
N HIS A 613 -7.81 -13.78 24.27
CA HIS A 613 -8.82 -14.01 23.23
C HIS A 613 -8.18 -14.37 21.88
N VAL A 614 -7.18 -13.62 21.41
CA VAL A 614 -6.47 -13.95 20.17
C VAL A 614 -5.79 -15.32 20.28
N TRP A 615 -5.29 -15.69 21.46
CA TRP A 615 -4.63 -16.97 21.70
C TRP A 615 -5.60 -18.16 21.67
N THR A 616 -6.88 -17.99 22.00
CA THR A 616 -7.87 -19.08 21.87
C THR A 616 -8.09 -19.48 20.42
N GLU A 617 -7.93 -18.55 19.48
CA GLU A 617 -8.12 -18.78 18.04
C GLU A 617 -6.88 -19.35 17.31
N ARG A 618 -5.79 -19.65 18.03
CA ARG A 618 -4.51 -20.10 17.44
C ARG A 618 -4.61 -21.34 16.56
N SER A 619 -5.57 -22.23 16.84
CA SER A 619 -5.78 -23.49 16.11
C SER A 619 -6.88 -23.40 15.06
N ARG A 620 -7.49 -22.23 14.84
CA ARG A 620 -8.59 -22.09 13.88
C ARG A 620 -8.10 -22.40 12.46
N PRO A 621 -8.74 -23.30 11.70
CA PRO A 621 -8.36 -23.55 10.33
C PRO A 621 -8.72 -22.36 9.43
N LEU A 622 -7.94 -22.14 8.38
CA LEU A 622 -8.18 -21.09 7.37
C LEU A 622 -8.98 -21.62 6.16
N GLY A 623 -9.49 -22.86 6.23
CA GLY A 623 -10.26 -23.45 5.14
C GLY A 623 -9.43 -23.74 3.87
N PRO A 624 -10.10 -24.02 2.74
CA PRO A 624 -9.44 -24.30 1.47
C PRO A 624 -8.89 -23.02 0.81
N PRO A 625 -7.89 -23.14 -0.07
CA PRO A 625 -7.40 -22.00 -0.86
C PRO A 625 -8.46 -21.40 -1.80
N GLN A 626 -8.48 -20.08 -1.95
CA GLN A 626 -9.46 -19.40 -2.85
C GLN A 626 -9.01 -19.36 -4.31
N PHE A 627 -7.70 -19.29 -4.55
CA PHE A 627 -7.14 -19.14 -5.89
C PHE A 627 -7.11 -20.46 -6.69
N ALA A 628 -7.59 -21.55 -6.07
CA ALA A 628 -7.72 -22.89 -6.65
C ALA A 628 -9.15 -23.21 -7.13
N GLN A 629 -10.06 -22.23 -7.22
CA GLN A 629 -11.44 -22.47 -7.67
C GLN A 629 -11.82 -21.52 -8.79
N ALA A 630 -11.55 -21.91 -10.04
CA ALA A 630 -12.29 -21.33 -11.15
C ALA A 630 -13.77 -21.67 -10.94
N LYS A 631 -14.63 -20.65 -10.78
CA LYS A 631 -16.08 -20.86 -10.85
C LYS A 631 -16.36 -21.50 -12.20
N LYS A 632 -16.74 -22.79 -12.22
CA LYS A 632 -17.34 -23.40 -13.41
C LYS A 632 -18.49 -22.49 -13.82
N VAL A 633 -18.38 -21.87 -14.99
CA VAL A 633 -19.51 -21.20 -15.62
C VAL A 633 -20.63 -22.25 -15.65
N PRO A 634 -21.81 -21.98 -15.06
CA PRO A 634 -22.90 -22.92 -15.16
C PRO A 634 -23.15 -23.13 -16.65
N GLU A 635 -23.00 -24.37 -17.11
CA GLU A 635 -23.33 -24.74 -18.48
C GLU A 635 -24.73 -24.19 -18.75
N SER A 636 -24.81 -23.23 -19.67
CA SER A 636 -26.08 -22.71 -20.14
C SER A 636 -26.86 -23.92 -20.63
N GLY A 637 -27.88 -24.31 -19.87
CA GLY A 637 -28.74 -25.43 -20.18
C GLY A 637 -29.26 -25.26 -21.59
N GLY A 638 -28.66 -26.01 -22.52
CA GLY A 638 -29.20 -26.22 -23.84
C GLY A 638 -30.44 -27.07 -23.69
N GLU A 639 -31.58 -26.45 -23.39
CA GLU A 639 -32.87 -27.05 -23.71
C GLU A 639 -33.05 -26.98 -25.23
N SER A 640 -32.49 -27.99 -25.89
CA SER A 640 -32.93 -28.41 -27.22
C SER A 640 -34.14 -29.34 -27.05
N GLY A 641 -35.30 -28.84 -27.45
CA GLY A 641 -36.35 -29.61 -28.15
C GLY A 641 -36.96 -30.83 -27.47
N GLY A 642 -38.21 -30.66 -27.05
CA GLY A 642 -39.23 -31.69 -26.82
C GLY A 642 -40.61 -31.08 -26.77
#